data_AF-A0A6P4Z1Z9-F1
#
_entry.id   AF-A0A6P4Z1Z9-F1
#
_cell.length_a   1.000
_cell.length_b   1.000
_cell.length_c   1.000
_cell.angle_alpha   90.00
_cell.angle_beta   90.00
_cell.angle_gamma   90.00
#
_symmetry.space_group_name_H-M   'P 1'
#
loop_
_entity.id
_entity.type
_entity.pdbx_description
1 polymer ?
#
loop_
_entity_poly.entity_id
_entity_poly.type
_entity_poly.pdbx_seq_one_letter_code
_entity_poly.pdbx_strand_id
1 'polypeptide(L)'
;MNYTLELVNKTLNYSIESLKNLTFTIPQVNVTIKGSELVGNLTELYQNVTRYSTKLQRNATHLIGNLTELAMNFSYYSYNVSENVVRNVTRFIDGNAPVLTWAWRYWDPINYSIMMANQTFQYARNVNYTDAAQVAMTISEQALNRTLNYTAEYAPQVAEWAVNKTWETTSYAARYATDYVVQSSNGSIEFNLYHPFNWTRFDEVPTVSNRTSDLLRKTAEMMKTMWRSPMAGVRTMMREIPPFDRTSITFGQHVLTWDERLYDVPQAASDDCVYVLARDFDDGNFTILSGKDGITVQLPTAVVEINKENHVRVDGSKQPTELPYQSEEKNITILRQGPYVNITTRDGVSVRCDAISEICVYNISGWYHNKTLGLLGTNDNEPATDFRRPDGSNTTREDEFINAYEVTKTKNCKVDSELNIAKGKFAAKTDCYIPESPKCDELFDRRSYASKFRSCFQAVDPEPFRQACKRDSKRCNLKEPKKSICTVTAGYIAACEAKGIQLQQEEVCASCEDDKLPGERWNRRAARKADVVFVVSESRKMKDRYGKPEEQLLRLAQAVEKNLEQNKFKDVEFGIVAFGGKDVHREPHVHTIKGELMKQVSQLQRGLSELRFEGEEPMEAFEAIKLASTYPFRAEAAKTIIVFDVEESLYYEDLAEIVDVLDQNSITMNVVSDYAKIDRISKKKSNPVVGLTGKGVVLQEDKKGKSKSKYAEKISLPAGQYVKLAKTTGGSIFSLDTFLKGHRDSSAIISEQVSEQLQPQVQSSAKKQCVCVRGINGDGVTKCRSIY
;
A
#
# COMPACT_ATOMS: atom_id res chain seq x y z
N MET A 1 -4.36 41.30 -38.16
CA MET A 1 -5.72 41.85 -38.05
C MET A 1 -6.68 40.68 -37.89
N ASN A 2 -7.47 40.67 -36.82
CA ASN A 2 -8.48 39.65 -36.57
C ASN A 2 -9.64 39.77 -37.56
N TYR A 3 -10.08 38.65 -38.14
CA TYR A 3 -11.50 38.42 -38.42
C TYR A 3 -11.81 36.92 -38.30
N THR A 4 -12.81 36.61 -37.48
CA THR A 4 -13.56 35.36 -37.48
C THR A 4 -14.62 35.43 -38.57
N LEU A 5 -14.78 34.38 -39.37
CA LEU A 5 -15.88 34.20 -40.32
C LEU A 5 -16.39 32.76 -40.21
N GLU A 6 -17.57 32.59 -39.60
CA GLU A 6 -18.38 31.39 -39.76
C GLU A 6 -19.13 31.45 -41.10
N LEU A 7 -19.15 30.35 -41.84
CA LEU A 7 -20.03 30.18 -43.01
C LEU A 7 -20.67 28.80 -42.98
N VAL A 8 -21.99 28.80 -42.81
CA VAL A 8 -22.92 27.67 -42.88
C VAL A 8 -23.40 27.50 -44.33
N ASN A 9 -23.50 26.24 -44.80
CA ASN A 9 -24.11 25.75 -46.04
C ASN A 9 -23.66 26.38 -47.37
N LYS A 10 -23.08 25.56 -48.27
CA LYS A 10 -23.07 25.86 -49.71
C LYS A 10 -23.36 24.63 -50.57
N THR A 11 -24.41 24.74 -51.37
CA THR A 11 -24.73 23.93 -52.56
C THR A 11 -23.91 24.47 -53.75
N LEU A 12 -23.41 23.60 -54.62
CA LEU A 12 -22.70 23.94 -55.86
C LEU A 12 -23.60 23.62 -57.07
N ASN A 13 -23.82 24.60 -57.95
CA ASN A 13 -24.59 24.42 -59.20
C ASN A 13 -23.65 24.47 -60.41
N TYR A 14 -23.91 23.64 -61.43
CA TYR A 14 -23.09 23.53 -62.65
C TYR A 14 -23.94 23.73 -63.91
N SER A 15 -23.36 24.24 -64.99
CA SER A 15 -23.96 24.18 -66.33
C SER A 15 -22.91 23.84 -67.39
N ILE A 16 -23.33 23.12 -68.43
CA ILE A 16 -22.49 22.67 -69.56
C ILE A 16 -23.10 23.25 -70.83
N GLU A 17 -22.45 24.24 -71.46
CA GLU A 17 -22.98 24.87 -72.68
C GLU A 17 -22.32 24.40 -73.99
N SER A 18 -21.19 23.68 -73.96
CA SER A 18 -20.72 22.91 -75.12
C SER A 18 -19.54 22.01 -74.72
N LEU A 19 -19.42 20.86 -75.37
CA LEU A 19 -18.46 19.78 -75.13
C LEU A 19 -16.96 20.13 -75.29
N LYS A 20 -16.57 21.40 -75.20
CA LYS A 20 -15.16 21.81 -75.28
C LYS A 20 -14.55 22.28 -73.95
N ASN A 21 -15.30 22.93 -73.06
CA ASN A 21 -14.77 23.43 -71.77
C ASN A 21 -15.83 23.42 -70.66
N LEU A 22 -15.42 23.12 -69.42
CA LEU A 22 -16.21 23.34 -68.19
C LEU A 22 -15.73 24.63 -67.52
N THR A 23 -16.66 25.52 -67.18
CA THR A 23 -16.39 26.80 -66.51
C THR A 23 -17.12 26.85 -65.17
N PHE A 24 -16.42 27.24 -64.11
CA PHE A 24 -17.03 27.45 -62.79
C PHE A 24 -16.95 28.92 -62.40
N THR A 25 -17.95 29.38 -61.65
CA THR A 25 -17.98 30.72 -61.05
C THR A 25 -18.06 30.59 -59.53
N ILE A 26 -17.00 31.00 -58.85
CA ILE A 26 -16.99 31.27 -57.40
C ILE A 26 -17.00 32.80 -57.28
N PRO A 27 -17.68 33.43 -56.29
CA PRO A 27 -17.55 34.87 -56.10
C PRO A 27 -16.07 35.21 -55.94
N GLN A 28 -15.53 35.91 -56.95
CA GLN A 28 -14.15 36.41 -57.12
C GLN A 28 -13.11 35.58 -57.92
N VAL A 29 -13.37 34.35 -58.43
CA VAL A 29 -12.42 33.66 -59.35
C VAL A 29 -13.13 32.76 -60.37
N ASN A 30 -12.71 32.83 -61.65
CA ASN A 30 -13.12 31.93 -62.73
C ASN A 30 -11.99 30.94 -63.09
N VAL A 31 -12.29 29.65 -63.16
CA VAL A 31 -11.36 28.60 -63.61
C VAL A 31 -12.01 27.76 -64.71
N THR A 32 -11.25 27.44 -65.76
CA THR A 32 -11.69 26.66 -66.94
C THR A 32 -10.83 25.41 -67.08
N ILE A 33 -11.45 24.22 -67.21
CA ILE A 33 -10.72 22.94 -67.35
C ILE A 33 -11.09 22.29 -68.71
N LYS A 34 -10.09 21.71 -69.40
CA LYS A 34 -10.25 21.05 -70.71
C LYS A 34 -10.77 19.61 -70.56
N GLY A 35 -11.73 19.21 -71.40
CA GLY A 35 -12.45 17.93 -71.28
C GLY A 35 -11.60 16.64 -71.37
N SER A 36 -10.42 16.67 -71.98
CA SER A 36 -9.54 15.50 -72.10
C SER A 36 -8.85 15.11 -70.79
N GLU A 37 -8.60 16.06 -69.89
CA GLU A 37 -8.06 15.79 -68.53
C GLU A 37 -9.12 15.19 -67.61
N LEU A 38 -10.40 15.52 -67.83
CA LEU A 38 -11.52 15.02 -67.04
C LEU A 38 -11.80 13.53 -67.31
N VAL A 39 -11.73 13.11 -68.58
CA VAL A 39 -11.93 11.70 -68.97
C VAL A 39 -10.77 10.82 -68.50
N GLY A 40 -9.54 11.34 -68.51
CA GLY A 40 -8.37 10.66 -67.92
C GLY A 40 -8.55 10.43 -66.42
N ASN A 41 -8.89 11.48 -65.67
CA ASN A 41 -9.10 11.39 -64.22
C ASN A 41 -10.31 10.56 -63.81
N LEU A 42 -11.42 10.58 -64.57
CA LEU A 42 -12.60 9.75 -64.29
C LEU A 42 -12.35 8.27 -64.59
N THR A 43 -11.56 7.96 -65.63
CA THR A 43 -11.16 6.59 -65.95
C THR A 43 -10.19 6.06 -64.89
N GLU A 44 -9.26 6.90 -64.42
CA GLU A 44 -8.34 6.56 -63.33
C GLU A 44 -9.09 6.41 -61.99
N LEU A 45 -10.10 7.24 -61.71
CA LEU A 45 -10.97 7.10 -60.55
C LEU A 45 -11.80 5.81 -60.61
N TYR A 46 -12.41 5.48 -61.76
CA TYR A 46 -13.14 4.23 -61.95
C TYR A 46 -12.24 3.01 -61.79
N GLN A 47 -11.03 3.04 -62.36
CA GLN A 47 -10.04 1.97 -62.20
C GLN A 47 -9.58 1.85 -60.74
N ASN A 48 -9.36 2.96 -60.04
CA ASN A 48 -8.96 2.95 -58.64
C ASN A 48 -10.07 2.45 -57.72
N VAL A 49 -11.33 2.87 -57.93
CA VAL A 49 -12.50 2.39 -57.18
C VAL A 49 -12.76 0.91 -57.44
N THR A 50 -12.66 0.45 -58.69
CA THR A 50 -12.82 -0.96 -59.05
C THR A 50 -11.70 -1.80 -58.43
N ARG A 51 -10.45 -1.33 -58.48
CA ARG A 51 -9.28 -1.98 -57.86
C ARG A 51 -9.39 -2.02 -56.33
N TYR A 52 -9.96 -0.99 -55.73
CA TYR A 52 -10.21 -0.91 -54.29
C TYR A 52 -11.34 -1.86 -53.85
N SER A 53 -12.45 -1.89 -54.59
CA SER A 53 -13.57 -2.82 -54.40
C SER A 53 -13.12 -4.28 -54.51
N THR A 54 -12.33 -4.61 -55.53
CA THR A 54 -11.80 -5.97 -55.72
C THR A 54 -10.82 -6.37 -54.60
N LYS A 55 -10.05 -5.41 -54.08
CA LYS A 55 -9.13 -5.62 -52.95
C LYS A 55 -9.89 -5.83 -51.64
N LEU A 56 -11.00 -5.11 -51.45
CA LEU A 56 -11.91 -5.29 -50.32
C LEU A 56 -12.62 -6.65 -50.36
N GLN A 57 -13.13 -7.08 -51.53
CA GLN A 57 -13.71 -8.40 -51.71
C GLN A 57 -12.70 -9.52 -51.42
N ARG A 58 -11.47 -9.44 -51.96
CA ARG A 58 -10.44 -10.45 -51.67
C ARG A 58 -10.05 -10.51 -50.20
N ASN A 59 -9.95 -9.35 -49.53
CA ASN A 59 -9.67 -9.30 -48.09
C ASN A 59 -10.82 -9.89 -47.27
N ALA A 60 -12.07 -9.68 -47.68
CA ALA A 60 -13.23 -10.28 -47.05
C ALA A 60 -13.28 -11.80 -47.24
N THR A 61 -13.02 -12.32 -48.45
CA THR A 61 -12.95 -13.77 -48.70
C THR A 61 -11.82 -14.44 -47.92
N HIS A 62 -10.67 -13.78 -47.79
CA HIS A 62 -9.54 -14.29 -47.01
C HIS A 62 -9.82 -14.28 -45.50
N LEU A 63 -10.60 -13.31 -45.01
CA LEU A 63 -11.06 -13.26 -43.62
C LEU A 63 -12.05 -14.39 -43.33
N ILE A 64 -12.97 -14.68 -44.25
CA ILE A 64 -13.94 -15.79 -44.15
C ILE A 64 -13.22 -17.14 -44.15
N GLY A 65 -12.24 -17.35 -45.03
CA GLY A 65 -11.42 -18.57 -45.05
C GLY A 65 -10.69 -18.79 -43.72
N ASN A 66 -10.02 -17.77 -43.19
CA ASN A 66 -9.29 -17.84 -41.92
C ASN A 66 -10.22 -18.13 -40.72
N LEU A 67 -11.44 -17.58 -40.71
CA LEU A 67 -12.43 -17.82 -39.66
C LEU A 67 -12.99 -19.25 -39.71
N THR A 68 -13.14 -19.82 -40.91
CA THR A 68 -13.63 -21.19 -41.11
C THR A 68 -12.58 -22.23 -40.67
N GLU A 69 -11.30 -21.98 -40.98
CA GLU A 69 -10.18 -22.82 -40.54
C GLU A 69 -9.96 -22.76 -39.02
N LEU A 70 -10.19 -21.60 -38.41
CA LEU A 70 -10.17 -21.42 -36.95
C LEU A 70 -11.29 -22.18 -36.23
N ALA A 71 -12.50 -22.21 -36.79
CA ALA A 71 -13.62 -22.98 -36.23
C ALA A 71 -13.37 -24.50 -36.28
N MET A 72 -12.73 -24.99 -37.35
CA MET A 72 -12.34 -26.40 -37.47
C MET A 72 -11.22 -26.79 -36.49
N ASN A 73 -10.21 -25.92 -36.31
CA ASN A 73 -9.12 -26.15 -35.36
C ASN A 73 -9.57 -26.10 -33.90
N PHE A 74 -10.55 -25.25 -33.56
CA PHE A 74 -11.12 -25.16 -32.20
C PHE A 74 -11.92 -26.41 -31.81
N SER A 75 -12.66 -26.98 -32.77
CA SER A 75 -13.38 -28.26 -32.57
C SER A 75 -12.41 -29.43 -32.37
N TYR A 76 -11.27 -29.43 -33.06
CA TYR A 76 -10.21 -30.44 -32.92
C TYR A 76 -9.41 -30.31 -31.60
N TYR A 77 -9.17 -29.09 -31.12
CA TYR A 77 -8.43 -28.84 -29.88
C TYR A 77 -9.27 -29.12 -28.62
N SER A 78 -10.55 -28.75 -28.63
CA SER A 78 -11.49 -29.03 -27.53
C SER A 78 -11.75 -30.53 -27.35
N TYR A 79 -11.82 -31.28 -28.45
CA TYR A 79 -11.91 -32.75 -28.44
C TYR A 79 -10.64 -33.41 -27.87
N ASN A 80 -9.44 -32.96 -28.26
CA ASN A 80 -8.17 -33.53 -27.76
C ASN A 80 -7.84 -33.17 -26.30
N VAL A 81 -8.26 -32.00 -25.83
CA VAL A 81 -8.07 -31.59 -24.42
C VAL A 81 -9.02 -32.37 -23.51
N SER A 82 -10.29 -32.54 -23.91
CA SER A 82 -11.26 -33.33 -23.14
C SER A 82 -10.88 -34.82 -23.07
N GLU A 83 -10.39 -35.41 -24.15
CA GLU A 83 -9.95 -36.82 -24.15
C GLU A 83 -8.70 -37.03 -23.28
N ASN A 84 -7.73 -36.10 -23.31
CA ASN A 84 -6.51 -36.21 -22.48
C ASN A 84 -6.77 -35.96 -20.99
N VAL A 85 -7.73 -35.10 -20.63
CA VAL A 85 -8.13 -34.85 -19.24
C VAL A 85 -8.83 -36.08 -18.67
N VAL A 86 -9.79 -36.67 -19.39
CA VAL A 86 -10.46 -37.91 -18.96
C VAL A 86 -9.44 -39.05 -18.83
N ARG A 87 -8.56 -39.24 -19.81
CA ARG A 87 -7.55 -40.32 -19.82
C ARG A 87 -6.49 -40.18 -18.72
N ASN A 88 -6.11 -38.94 -18.36
CA ASN A 88 -5.16 -38.68 -17.27
C ASN A 88 -5.80 -38.80 -15.89
N VAL A 89 -7.08 -38.45 -15.74
CA VAL A 89 -7.84 -38.65 -14.51
C VAL A 89 -8.10 -40.14 -14.26
N THR A 90 -8.40 -40.94 -15.30
CA THR A 90 -8.53 -42.40 -15.16
C THR A 90 -7.20 -43.06 -14.77
N ARG A 91 -6.05 -42.60 -15.32
CA ARG A 91 -4.71 -43.10 -14.93
C ARG A 91 -4.26 -42.66 -13.54
N PHE A 92 -4.75 -41.52 -13.06
CA PHE A 92 -4.48 -41.00 -11.71
C PHE A 92 -5.18 -41.83 -10.62
N ILE A 93 -6.25 -42.54 -10.96
CA ILE A 93 -7.01 -43.39 -10.04
C ILE A 93 -6.33 -44.77 -9.82
N ASP A 94 -5.48 -45.24 -10.76
CA ASP A 94 -4.99 -46.64 -10.77
C ASP A 94 -3.55 -46.88 -10.24
N GLY A 95 -2.83 -45.89 -9.67
CA GLY A 95 -1.41 -46.10 -9.32
C GLY A 95 -0.89 -45.32 -8.11
N ASN A 96 -0.62 -46.03 -7.01
CA ASN A 96 -0.02 -45.55 -5.75
C ASN A 96 1.36 -44.84 -5.92
N ALA A 97 1.62 -43.87 -5.02
CA ALA A 97 2.83 -43.01 -4.84
C ALA A 97 4.19 -43.75 -4.72
N PRO A 98 5.40 -43.11 -4.67
CA PRO A 98 5.75 -41.68 -4.59
C PRO A 98 6.98 -41.20 -5.44
N VAL A 99 6.93 -40.07 -6.15
CA VAL A 99 8.13 -39.25 -6.47
C VAL A 99 7.72 -37.78 -6.64
N LEU A 100 8.00 -36.95 -5.64
CA LEU A 100 8.21 -35.51 -5.83
C LEU A 100 9.67 -35.30 -6.25
N THR A 101 9.94 -34.53 -7.31
CA THR A 101 11.07 -33.54 -7.41
C THR A 101 11.49 -33.11 -8.83
N TRP A 102 10.74 -33.33 -9.91
CA TRP A 102 11.21 -32.86 -11.25
C TRP A 102 10.18 -32.20 -12.17
N ALA A 103 9.21 -31.47 -11.61
CA ALA A 103 8.24 -30.71 -12.41
C ALA A 103 7.88 -29.33 -11.82
N TRP A 104 8.86 -28.63 -11.23
CA TRP A 104 8.66 -27.31 -10.60
C TRP A 104 9.31 -26.15 -11.36
N ARG A 105 9.61 -26.30 -12.66
CA ARG A 105 10.36 -25.25 -13.37
C ARG A 105 9.85 -24.75 -14.71
N TYR A 106 8.76 -25.29 -15.24
CA TYR A 106 8.14 -24.72 -16.43
C TYR A 106 6.66 -25.06 -16.41
N TRP A 107 5.81 -24.09 -16.08
CA TRP A 107 4.45 -23.86 -16.63
C TRP A 107 3.69 -22.82 -15.80
N ASP A 108 3.43 -21.66 -16.38
CA ASP A 108 2.45 -20.66 -15.95
C ASP A 108 1.64 -20.29 -17.20
N PRO A 109 0.35 -20.72 -17.30
CA PRO A 109 -0.74 -19.81 -16.93
C PRO A 109 -2.03 -20.54 -16.46
N ILE A 110 -2.24 -20.74 -15.16
CA ILE A 110 -3.49 -21.36 -14.63
C ILE A 110 -3.89 -20.78 -13.24
N ASN A 111 -3.92 -19.46 -13.04
CA ASN A 111 -4.30 -18.93 -11.71
C ASN A 111 -5.79 -19.05 -11.35
N TYR A 112 -6.68 -19.30 -12.32
CA TYR A 112 -8.12 -19.52 -12.03
C TYR A 112 -8.44 -20.97 -11.65
N SER A 113 -7.84 -21.94 -12.36
CA SER A 113 -8.04 -23.36 -12.03
C SER A 113 -7.22 -23.79 -10.79
N ILE A 114 -6.11 -23.12 -10.48
CA ILE A 114 -5.36 -23.31 -9.21
C ILE A 114 -6.20 -22.82 -8.02
N MET A 115 -6.89 -21.68 -8.14
CA MET A 115 -7.75 -21.15 -7.07
C MET A 115 -8.95 -22.07 -6.79
N MET A 116 -9.62 -22.53 -7.85
CA MET A 116 -10.75 -23.48 -7.75
C MET A 116 -10.30 -24.86 -7.25
N ALA A 117 -9.15 -25.36 -7.69
CA ALA A 117 -8.58 -26.61 -7.20
C ALA A 117 -8.18 -26.52 -5.72
N ASN A 118 -7.64 -25.38 -5.28
CA ASN A 118 -7.26 -25.14 -3.89
C ASN A 118 -8.49 -24.99 -2.97
N GLN A 119 -9.56 -24.31 -3.42
CA GLN A 119 -10.84 -24.25 -2.70
C GLN A 119 -11.54 -25.61 -2.61
N THR A 120 -11.52 -26.40 -3.69
CA THR A 120 -12.10 -27.76 -3.70
C THR A 120 -11.31 -28.71 -2.80
N PHE A 121 -9.98 -28.57 -2.74
CA PHE A 121 -9.09 -29.33 -1.85
C PHE A 121 -9.27 -28.96 -0.37
N GLN A 122 -9.50 -27.68 -0.05
CA GLN A 122 -9.79 -27.20 1.30
C GLN A 122 -11.17 -27.66 1.79
N TYR A 123 -12.16 -27.72 0.91
CA TYR A 123 -13.52 -28.20 1.21
C TYR A 123 -13.56 -29.73 1.40
N ALA A 124 -12.87 -30.49 0.54
CA ALA A 124 -12.79 -31.96 0.63
C ALA A 124 -12.05 -32.48 1.88
N ARG A 125 -11.28 -31.63 2.56
CA ARG A 125 -10.59 -31.97 3.82
C ARG A 125 -11.56 -32.14 4.99
N ASN A 126 -12.78 -31.60 4.89
CA ASN A 126 -13.74 -31.49 5.99
C ASN A 126 -15.06 -32.24 5.76
N VAL A 127 -15.22 -32.99 4.66
CA VAL A 127 -16.46 -33.72 4.33
C VAL A 127 -16.14 -35.10 3.72
N ASN A 128 -17.06 -36.07 3.85
CA ASN A 128 -16.89 -37.43 3.35
C ASN A 128 -16.72 -37.47 1.81
N TYR A 129 -15.73 -38.22 1.33
CA TYR A 129 -15.13 -38.09 -0.01
C TYR A 129 -16.08 -38.38 -1.19
N THR A 130 -17.09 -39.22 -0.99
CA THR A 130 -18.09 -39.61 -2.00
C THR A 130 -19.06 -38.49 -2.36
N ASP A 131 -19.42 -37.62 -1.41
CA ASP A 131 -20.39 -36.53 -1.65
C ASP A 131 -19.73 -35.36 -2.40
N ALA A 132 -18.47 -35.08 -2.12
CA ALA A 132 -17.69 -34.04 -2.81
C ALA A 132 -17.46 -34.37 -4.30
N ALA A 133 -17.22 -35.65 -4.62
CA ALA A 133 -17.06 -36.11 -6.00
C ALA A 133 -18.37 -36.02 -6.78
N GLN A 134 -19.49 -36.38 -6.15
CA GLN A 134 -20.84 -36.28 -6.74
C GLN A 134 -21.22 -34.82 -7.04
N VAL A 135 -20.95 -33.91 -6.09
CA VAL A 135 -21.21 -32.47 -6.25
C VAL A 135 -20.32 -31.85 -7.33
N ALA A 136 -19.03 -32.19 -7.37
CA ALA A 136 -18.11 -31.72 -8.40
C ALA A 136 -18.49 -32.21 -9.82
N MET A 137 -18.92 -33.47 -9.95
CA MET A 137 -19.44 -34.01 -11.22
C MET A 137 -20.74 -33.31 -11.64
N THR A 138 -21.66 -33.09 -10.70
CA THR A 138 -22.97 -32.45 -10.98
C THR A 138 -22.80 -30.98 -11.40
N ILE A 139 -21.91 -30.24 -10.74
CA ILE A 139 -21.59 -28.84 -11.08
C ILE A 139 -20.93 -28.77 -12.47
N SER A 140 -20.03 -29.71 -12.76
CA SER A 140 -19.33 -29.77 -14.05
C SER A 140 -20.28 -30.13 -15.20
N GLU A 141 -21.20 -31.08 -15.01
CA GLU A 141 -22.24 -31.41 -15.98
C GLU A 141 -23.24 -30.27 -16.18
N GLN A 142 -23.63 -29.55 -15.12
CA GLN A 142 -24.53 -28.40 -15.23
C GLN A 142 -23.88 -27.21 -15.95
N ALA A 143 -22.59 -26.97 -15.69
CA ALA A 143 -21.82 -25.96 -16.42
C ALA A 143 -21.66 -26.32 -17.90
N LEU A 144 -21.40 -27.60 -18.20
CA LEU A 144 -21.28 -28.12 -19.57
C LEU A 144 -22.60 -28.01 -20.34
N ASN A 145 -23.72 -28.45 -19.75
CA ASN A 145 -25.03 -28.40 -20.39
C ASN A 145 -25.54 -26.96 -20.56
N ARG A 146 -25.29 -26.05 -19.62
CA ARG A 146 -25.61 -24.62 -19.80
C ARG A 146 -24.79 -23.99 -20.91
N THR A 147 -23.50 -24.31 -20.99
CA THR A 147 -22.62 -23.79 -22.05
C THR A 147 -23.05 -24.30 -23.43
N LEU A 148 -23.35 -25.59 -23.55
CA LEU A 148 -23.82 -26.19 -24.82
C LEU A 148 -25.17 -25.63 -25.27
N ASN A 149 -26.14 -25.49 -24.35
CA ASN A 149 -27.46 -24.93 -24.67
C ASN A 149 -27.38 -23.45 -25.06
N TYR A 150 -26.57 -22.64 -24.36
CA TYR A 150 -26.38 -21.23 -24.68
C TYR A 150 -25.70 -21.03 -26.05
N THR A 151 -24.77 -21.93 -26.40
CA THR A 151 -24.08 -21.89 -27.69
C THR A 151 -25.00 -22.32 -28.84
N ALA A 152 -25.85 -23.34 -28.63
CA ALA A 152 -26.83 -23.78 -29.61
C ALA A 152 -27.96 -22.76 -29.85
N GLU A 153 -28.33 -21.99 -28.83
CA GLU A 153 -29.41 -20.99 -28.91
C GLU A 153 -28.98 -19.68 -29.60
N TYR A 154 -27.76 -19.20 -29.33
CA TYR A 154 -27.32 -17.87 -29.77
C TYR A 154 -26.42 -17.86 -31.02
N ALA A 155 -25.71 -18.96 -31.32
CA ALA A 155 -24.84 -19.02 -32.51
C ALA A 155 -25.58 -18.83 -33.85
N PRO A 156 -26.81 -19.37 -34.05
CA PRO A 156 -27.59 -19.10 -35.25
C PRO A 156 -28.03 -17.63 -35.36
N GLN A 157 -28.39 -17.01 -34.24
CA GLN A 157 -28.89 -15.62 -34.18
C GLN A 157 -27.78 -14.59 -34.48
N VAL A 158 -26.55 -14.85 -34.01
CA VAL A 158 -25.38 -14.02 -34.29
C VAL A 158 -24.92 -14.19 -35.74
N ALA A 159 -24.99 -15.40 -36.29
CA ALA A 159 -24.73 -15.66 -37.70
C ALA A 159 -25.77 -14.96 -38.60
N GLU A 160 -27.05 -15.01 -38.25
CA GLU A 160 -28.13 -14.33 -38.96
C GLU A 160 -28.02 -12.80 -38.87
N TRP A 161 -27.69 -12.26 -37.70
CA TRP A 161 -27.41 -10.82 -37.51
C TRP A 161 -26.20 -10.35 -38.32
N ALA A 162 -25.12 -11.15 -38.35
CA ALA A 162 -23.91 -10.83 -39.11
C ALA A 162 -24.17 -10.89 -40.62
N VAL A 163 -24.91 -11.90 -41.11
CA VAL A 163 -25.32 -11.99 -42.52
C VAL A 163 -26.24 -10.81 -42.88
N ASN A 164 -27.22 -10.46 -42.04
CA ASN A 164 -28.11 -9.33 -42.28
C ASN A 164 -27.38 -7.98 -42.22
N LYS A 165 -26.41 -7.76 -41.31
CA LYS A 165 -25.61 -6.52 -41.29
C LYS A 165 -24.62 -6.43 -42.44
N THR A 166 -24.07 -7.54 -42.89
CA THR A 166 -23.20 -7.58 -44.07
C THR A 166 -24.01 -7.33 -45.34
N TRP A 167 -25.22 -7.89 -45.43
CA TRP A 167 -26.18 -7.62 -46.50
C TRP A 167 -26.67 -6.18 -46.48
N GLU A 168 -27.01 -5.61 -45.31
CA GLU A 168 -27.41 -4.21 -45.17
C GLU A 168 -26.27 -3.24 -45.54
N THR A 169 -25.02 -3.52 -45.17
CA THR A 169 -23.87 -2.65 -45.50
C THR A 169 -23.42 -2.78 -46.95
N THR A 170 -23.53 -3.97 -47.55
CA THR A 170 -23.28 -4.16 -48.99
C THR A 170 -24.41 -3.61 -49.85
N SER A 171 -25.66 -3.69 -49.41
CA SER A 171 -26.80 -3.04 -50.07
C SER A 171 -26.86 -1.52 -49.82
N TYR A 172 -26.32 -1.02 -48.70
CA TYR A 172 -26.03 0.41 -48.51
C TYR A 172 -24.95 0.88 -49.51
N ALA A 173 -23.83 0.17 -49.63
CA ALA A 173 -22.78 0.50 -50.60
C ALA A 173 -23.24 0.37 -52.07
N ALA A 174 -24.15 -0.56 -52.38
CA ALA A 174 -24.72 -0.73 -53.72
C ALA A 174 -25.80 0.31 -54.06
N ARG A 175 -26.58 0.81 -53.09
CA ARG A 175 -27.59 1.88 -53.33
C ARG A 175 -26.99 3.26 -53.57
N TYR A 176 -25.75 3.50 -53.16
CA TYR A 176 -25.03 4.75 -53.45
C TYR A 176 -24.25 4.74 -54.78
N ALA A 177 -24.38 3.67 -55.57
CA ALA A 177 -23.67 3.57 -56.85
C ALA A 177 -24.41 4.19 -58.03
N THR A 178 -25.74 4.30 -58.06
CA THR A 178 -26.45 4.85 -59.24
C THR A 178 -27.89 5.25 -58.91
N ASP A 179 -28.18 6.55 -58.84
CA ASP A 179 -29.53 7.06 -59.10
C ASP A 179 -29.39 8.20 -60.13
N TYR A 180 -29.87 7.97 -61.35
CA TYR A 180 -29.76 8.89 -62.48
C TYR A 180 -31.15 9.44 -62.80
N VAL A 181 -31.33 10.77 -62.69
CA VAL A 181 -32.52 11.44 -63.23
C VAL A 181 -32.14 12.16 -64.51
N VAL A 182 -32.62 11.65 -65.65
CA VAL A 182 -32.44 12.30 -66.95
C VAL A 182 -33.69 13.15 -67.24
N GLN A 183 -33.57 14.47 -67.19
CA GLN A 183 -34.60 15.37 -67.72
C GLN A 183 -34.15 15.92 -69.08
N SER A 184 -34.84 15.48 -70.14
CA SER A 184 -34.66 16.01 -71.48
C SER A 184 -35.48 17.29 -71.65
N SER A 185 -34.84 18.45 -71.61
CA SER A 185 -35.34 19.58 -72.42
C SER A 185 -34.25 20.57 -72.84
N ASN A 186 -33.12 20.71 -72.15
CA ASN A 186 -32.13 21.76 -72.49
C ASN A 186 -30.68 21.28 -72.65
N GLY A 187 -30.44 19.99 -72.96
CA GLY A 187 -29.11 19.49 -73.33
C GLY A 187 -28.06 19.47 -72.21
N SER A 188 -28.43 19.73 -70.96
CA SER A 188 -27.57 19.53 -69.79
C SER A 188 -27.84 18.16 -69.14
N ILE A 189 -26.76 17.51 -68.70
CA ILE A 189 -26.82 16.31 -67.85
C ILE A 189 -26.35 16.73 -66.46
N GLU A 190 -27.18 16.48 -65.44
CA GLU A 190 -26.90 16.83 -64.05
C GLU A 190 -26.74 15.56 -63.21
N PHE A 191 -25.69 15.49 -62.39
CA PHE A 191 -25.42 14.36 -61.50
C PHE A 191 -25.23 14.87 -60.07
N ASN A 192 -25.89 14.22 -59.11
CA ASN A 192 -25.71 14.51 -57.69
C ASN A 192 -24.89 13.40 -57.03
N LEU A 193 -23.65 13.72 -56.63
CA LEU A 193 -22.77 12.79 -55.94
C LEU A 193 -22.64 13.18 -54.47
N TYR A 194 -23.29 12.43 -53.59
CA TYR A 194 -23.20 12.67 -52.14
C TYR A 194 -22.00 11.90 -51.55
N HIS A 195 -21.02 12.63 -51.01
CA HIS A 195 -19.87 12.04 -50.32
C HIS A 195 -19.64 12.65 -48.93
N PRO A 196 -19.15 11.89 -47.93
CA PRO A 196 -19.02 12.35 -46.54
C PRO A 196 -17.69 13.07 -46.22
N PHE A 197 -16.85 13.35 -47.21
CA PHE A 197 -15.57 14.07 -47.05
C PHE A 197 -15.60 15.46 -47.69
N ASN A 198 -14.64 16.34 -47.37
CA ASN A 198 -14.57 17.67 -47.98
C ASN A 198 -13.50 17.65 -49.08
N TRP A 199 -13.86 18.01 -50.31
CA TRP A 199 -13.00 17.82 -51.48
C TRP A 199 -12.78 19.16 -52.21
N THR A 200 -11.56 19.68 -52.16
CA THR A 200 -11.24 21.04 -52.63
C THR A 200 -10.63 21.11 -54.02
N ARG A 201 -10.07 20.00 -54.55
CA ARG A 201 -9.49 19.88 -55.90
C ARG A 201 -9.57 18.44 -56.44
N PHE A 202 -9.74 18.30 -57.75
CA PHE A 202 -9.96 17.00 -58.43
C PHE A 202 -8.66 16.20 -58.68
N ASP A 203 -7.51 16.85 -58.68
CA ASP A 203 -6.17 16.27 -58.87
C ASP A 203 -5.51 15.81 -57.55
N GLU A 204 -6.15 16.09 -56.41
CA GLU A 204 -5.72 15.63 -55.11
C GLU A 204 -6.62 14.49 -54.62
N VAL A 205 -6.03 13.31 -54.38
CA VAL A 205 -6.72 12.19 -53.73
C VAL A 205 -7.13 12.66 -52.32
N PRO A 206 -8.43 12.65 -51.98
CA PRO A 206 -8.87 13.15 -50.70
C PRO A 206 -8.27 12.27 -49.60
N THR A 207 -7.41 12.86 -48.78
CA THR A 207 -6.90 12.19 -47.60
C THR A 207 -8.04 12.14 -46.59
N VAL A 208 -8.59 10.95 -46.43
CA VAL A 208 -9.48 10.64 -45.31
C VAL A 208 -8.75 11.11 -44.06
N SER A 209 -9.34 12.05 -43.31
CA SER A 209 -8.76 12.51 -42.06
C SER A 209 -8.31 11.28 -41.28
N ASN A 210 -7.08 11.31 -40.76
CA ASN A 210 -6.42 10.21 -40.04
C ASN A 210 -7.20 9.72 -38.80
N ARG A 211 -8.48 10.04 -38.63
CA ARG A 211 -9.34 9.47 -37.61
C ARG A 211 -10.00 8.15 -38.00
N THR A 212 -10.40 7.90 -39.25
CA THR A 212 -11.11 6.64 -39.60
C THR A 212 -10.17 5.49 -39.98
N SER A 213 -9.04 5.76 -40.65
CA SER A 213 -8.00 4.75 -40.89
C SER A 213 -7.26 4.38 -39.60
N ASP A 214 -7.07 5.34 -38.69
CA ASP A 214 -6.44 5.10 -37.40
C ASP A 214 -7.40 4.45 -36.41
N LEU A 215 -8.71 4.72 -36.50
CA LEU A 215 -9.74 3.99 -35.76
C LEU A 215 -9.91 2.57 -36.30
N LEU A 216 -9.85 2.34 -37.62
CA LEU A 216 -9.89 1.01 -38.25
C LEU A 216 -8.60 0.21 -38.03
N ARG A 217 -7.43 0.86 -38.03
CA ARG A 217 -6.14 0.27 -37.66
C ARG A 217 -6.11 -0.04 -36.16
N LYS A 218 -6.59 0.87 -35.30
CA LYS A 218 -6.72 0.62 -33.86
C LYS A 218 -7.75 -0.46 -33.57
N THR A 219 -8.87 -0.53 -34.28
CA THR A 219 -9.86 -1.61 -34.08
C THR A 219 -9.43 -2.93 -34.69
N ALA A 220 -8.68 -2.95 -35.80
CA ALA A 220 -8.07 -4.17 -36.35
C ALA A 220 -6.88 -4.66 -35.50
N GLU A 221 -6.07 -3.75 -34.93
CA GLU A 221 -5.05 -4.08 -33.92
C GLU A 221 -5.70 -4.51 -32.60
N MET A 222 -6.82 -3.89 -32.20
CA MET A 222 -7.63 -4.27 -31.03
C MET A 222 -8.32 -5.62 -31.23
N MET A 223 -8.77 -5.96 -32.45
CA MET A 223 -9.31 -7.28 -32.79
C MET A 223 -8.22 -8.35 -32.93
N LYS A 224 -7.05 -8.00 -33.51
CA LYS A 224 -5.86 -8.87 -33.51
C LYS A 224 -5.33 -9.12 -32.09
N THR A 225 -5.41 -8.14 -31.18
CA THR A 225 -5.04 -8.32 -29.77
C THR A 225 -6.14 -9.02 -28.96
N MET A 226 -7.42 -8.80 -29.27
CA MET A 226 -8.55 -9.57 -28.69
C MET A 226 -8.50 -11.05 -29.02
N TRP A 227 -8.06 -11.42 -30.23
CA TRP A 227 -7.96 -12.82 -30.64
C TRP A 227 -6.59 -13.45 -30.36
N ARG A 228 -5.52 -12.65 -30.19
CA ARG A 228 -4.23 -13.13 -29.66
C ARG A 228 -4.20 -13.23 -28.13
N SER A 229 -5.20 -12.71 -27.42
CA SER A 229 -5.21 -12.67 -25.96
C SER A 229 -6.62 -12.91 -25.41
N PRO A 230 -6.87 -14.01 -24.66
CA PRO A 230 -8.14 -14.39 -24.04
C PRO A 230 -8.75 -13.36 -23.03
N MET A 231 -8.16 -12.18 -22.89
CA MET A 231 -8.37 -11.20 -21.84
C MET A 231 -9.58 -10.27 -22.04
N ALA A 232 -10.26 -10.29 -23.19
CA ALA A 232 -11.44 -9.46 -23.39
C ALA A 232 -12.71 -10.02 -22.71
N GLY A 233 -12.84 -11.34 -22.61
CA GLY A 233 -13.88 -11.99 -21.76
C GLY A 233 -13.62 -11.77 -20.26
N VAL A 234 -12.35 -11.69 -19.87
CA VAL A 234 -11.93 -11.30 -18.52
C VAL A 234 -12.34 -9.86 -18.19
N ARG A 235 -12.44 -8.97 -19.19
CA ARG A 235 -12.81 -7.56 -18.97
C ARG A 235 -14.27 -7.35 -18.60
N THR A 236 -15.18 -8.24 -19.02
CA THR A 236 -16.57 -8.25 -18.57
C THR A 236 -16.70 -8.94 -17.21
N MET A 237 -15.85 -9.93 -16.92
CA MET A 237 -15.73 -10.55 -15.59
C MET A 237 -15.14 -9.57 -14.55
N MET A 238 -14.24 -8.67 -14.96
CA MET A 238 -13.68 -7.58 -14.15
C MET A 238 -14.69 -6.46 -13.78
N ARG A 239 -15.91 -6.50 -14.32
CA ARG A 239 -17.01 -5.62 -13.87
C ARG A 239 -17.81 -6.22 -12.69
N GLU A 240 -17.66 -7.52 -12.45
CA GLU A 240 -18.38 -8.30 -11.42
C GLU A 240 -17.42 -8.84 -10.32
N ILE A 241 -16.11 -8.58 -10.45
CA ILE A 241 -15.10 -8.77 -9.40
C ILE A 241 -14.85 -7.36 -8.83
N PRO A 242 -14.91 -7.16 -7.50
CA PRO A 242 -14.99 -5.83 -6.94
C PRO A 242 -13.83 -4.93 -7.37
N PRO A 243 -14.06 -3.61 -7.43
CA PRO A 243 -13.02 -2.65 -7.73
C PRO A 243 -11.96 -2.74 -6.62
N PHE A 244 -10.73 -2.41 -6.97
CA PHE A 244 -9.56 -2.37 -6.09
C PHE A 244 -9.86 -1.92 -4.65
N ASP A 245 -9.07 -2.42 -3.70
CA ASP A 245 -9.10 -1.99 -2.30
C ASP A 245 -9.18 -0.47 -2.17
N ARG A 246 -9.91 -0.03 -1.14
CA ARG A 246 -10.32 1.36 -0.96
C ARG A 246 -9.67 1.92 0.26
N THR A 247 -9.18 3.14 0.12
CA THR A 247 -8.48 3.85 1.19
C THR A 247 -9.25 5.11 1.55
N SER A 248 -9.47 5.31 2.84
CA SER A 248 -9.98 6.54 3.42
C SER A 248 -9.03 7.02 4.52
N ILE A 249 -9.02 8.32 4.80
CA ILE A 249 -8.03 8.93 5.70
C ILE A 249 -8.71 9.97 6.58
N THR A 250 -8.46 9.89 7.88
CA THR A 250 -8.78 10.95 8.84
C THR A 250 -7.48 11.61 9.28
N PHE A 251 -7.41 12.94 9.22
CA PHE A 251 -6.24 13.70 9.67
C PHE A 251 -6.65 15.01 10.33
N GLY A 252 -6.30 15.19 11.60
CA GLY A 252 -6.80 16.29 12.42
C GLY A 252 -8.34 16.28 12.47
N GLN A 253 -8.96 17.30 11.87
CA GLN A 253 -10.42 17.41 11.75
C GLN A 253 -10.94 17.05 10.35
N HIS A 254 -10.06 16.69 9.42
CA HIS A 254 -10.42 16.43 8.03
C HIS A 254 -10.72 14.95 7.81
N VAL A 255 -11.66 14.70 6.91
CA VAL A 255 -12.01 13.36 6.43
C VAL A 255 -11.90 13.34 4.92
N LEU A 256 -11.10 12.41 4.41
CA LEU A 256 -11.09 12.00 3.01
C LEU A 256 -11.88 10.70 2.88
N THR A 257 -13.02 10.72 2.22
CA THR A 257 -13.90 9.56 2.02
C THR A 257 -13.27 8.50 1.11
N TRP A 258 -13.90 7.32 1.01
CA TRP A 258 -13.52 6.24 0.08
C TRP A 258 -13.50 6.69 -1.38
N ASP A 259 -14.36 7.66 -1.73
CA ASP A 259 -14.53 8.21 -3.07
C ASP A 259 -13.88 9.61 -3.20
N GLU A 260 -12.85 9.88 -2.38
CA GLU A 260 -11.96 11.05 -2.49
C GLU A 260 -12.62 12.42 -2.23
N ARG A 261 -13.77 12.45 -1.56
CA ARG A 261 -14.37 13.70 -1.08
C ARG A 261 -13.71 14.13 0.23
N LEU A 262 -13.14 15.35 0.23
CA LEU A 262 -12.55 15.96 1.41
C LEU A 262 -13.50 16.96 2.06
N TYR A 263 -13.75 16.81 3.36
CA TYR A 263 -14.56 17.75 4.15
C TYR A 263 -14.10 17.80 5.62
N ASP A 264 -14.67 18.71 6.40
CA ASP A 264 -14.23 18.98 7.79
C ASP A 264 -15.29 18.46 8.79
N VAL A 265 -14.86 17.66 9.77
CA VAL A 265 -15.69 17.23 10.91
C VAL A 265 -15.37 18.14 12.11
N PRO A 266 -16.38 18.81 12.71
CA PRO A 266 -16.23 19.58 13.94
C PRO A 266 -15.52 18.78 15.02
N GLN A 267 -14.55 19.40 15.70
CA GLN A 267 -14.15 18.86 17.00
C GLN A 267 -15.37 18.88 17.92
N ALA A 268 -15.74 17.70 18.42
CA ALA A 268 -16.89 17.53 19.30
C ALA A 268 -16.85 18.53 20.46
N ALA A 269 -17.96 19.23 20.71
CA ALA A 269 -18.06 20.18 21.80
C ALA A 269 -18.14 19.51 23.19
N SER A 270 -18.44 18.21 23.22
CA SER A 270 -18.59 17.39 24.42
C SER A 270 -17.70 16.15 24.33
N ASP A 271 -17.26 15.69 25.50
CA ASP A 271 -16.36 14.54 25.65
C ASP A 271 -17.01 13.21 25.29
N ASP A 272 -18.35 13.16 25.37
CA ASP A 272 -19.12 11.94 25.20
C ASP A 272 -19.49 11.63 23.75
N CYS A 273 -19.15 12.49 22.77
CA CYS A 273 -19.61 12.32 21.39
C CYS A 273 -18.88 11.19 20.67
N VAL A 274 -19.66 10.32 20.02
CA VAL A 274 -19.18 9.18 19.24
C VAL A 274 -19.87 9.20 17.88
N TYR A 275 -19.07 9.05 16.83
CA TYR A 275 -19.51 9.07 15.44
C TYR A 275 -19.17 7.76 14.75
N VAL A 276 -20.04 7.32 13.85
CA VAL A 276 -19.77 6.18 12.96
C VAL A 276 -18.92 6.65 11.79
N LEU A 277 -17.65 6.24 11.76
CA LEU A 277 -16.76 6.50 10.63
C LEU A 277 -17.15 5.62 9.44
N ALA A 278 -17.24 4.31 9.63
CA ALA A 278 -17.66 3.40 8.58
C ALA A 278 -18.29 2.16 9.19
N ARG A 279 -19.34 1.65 8.58
CA ARG A 279 -19.97 0.38 8.93
C ARG A 279 -20.31 -0.35 7.65
N ASP A 280 -20.05 -1.66 7.65
CA ASP A 280 -20.68 -2.56 6.70
C ASP A 280 -22.18 -2.64 7.02
N PHE A 281 -23.00 -2.01 6.19
CA PHE A 281 -24.44 -1.91 6.42
C PHE A 281 -25.20 -3.11 5.87
N ASP A 282 -24.55 -3.93 5.05
CA ASP A 282 -25.17 -5.08 4.38
C ASP A 282 -25.02 -6.32 5.26
N ASP A 283 -23.77 -6.75 5.50
CA ASP A 283 -23.46 -7.99 6.21
C ASP A 283 -23.12 -7.75 7.69
N GLY A 284 -22.76 -6.52 8.06
CA GLY A 284 -22.40 -6.18 9.44
C GLY A 284 -21.02 -6.67 9.87
N ASN A 285 -20.10 -6.90 8.93
CA ASN A 285 -18.77 -7.46 9.21
C ASN A 285 -17.85 -6.53 10.02
N PHE A 286 -18.09 -5.21 9.99
CA PHE A 286 -17.32 -4.28 10.81
C PHE A 286 -18.08 -2.98 11.11
N THR A 287 -17.65 -2.27 12.14
CA THR A 287 -18.01 -0.88 12.43
C THR A 287 -16.82 -0.15 13.04
N ILE A 288 -16.47 0.99 12.48
CA ILE A 288 -15.40 1.88 12.95
C ILE A 288 -16.09 3.10 13.55
N LEU A 289 -15.78 3.37 14.81
CA LEU A 289 -16.27 4.52 15.56
C LEU A 289 -15.12 5.46 15.89
N SER A 290 -15.41 6.74 15.96
CA SER A 290 -14.49 7.76 16.46
C SER A 290 -15.16 8.54 17.58
N GLY A 291 -14.42 8.74 18.68
CA GLY A 291 -14.86 9.54 19.82
C GLY A 291 -13.69 10.32 20.42
N LYS A 292 -13.93 10.98 21.55
CA LYS A 292 -12.87 11.74 22.23
C LYS A 292 -11.72 10.85 22.68
N ASP A 293 -11.99 9.62 23.09
CA ASP A 293 -10.99 8.72 23.66
C ASP A 293 -10.13 8.03 22.60
N GLY A 294 -10.54 8.08 21.32
CA GLY A 294 -9.80 7.53 20.19
C GLY A 294 -10.71 6.84 19.18
N ILE A 295 -10.20 5.78 18.55
CA ILE A 295 -10.91 5.00 17.53
C ILE A 295 -11.27 3.62 18.08
N THR A 296 -12.49 3.17 17.78
CA THR A 296 -12.95 1.83 18.12
C THR A 296 -13.30 1.06 16.85
N VAL A 297 -12.68 -0.10 16.65
CA VAL A 297 -13.00 -1.06 15.59
C VAL A 297 -13.79 -2.20 16.21
N GLN A 298 -15.08 -2.28 15.87
CA GLN A 298 -15.98 -3.34 16.27
C GLN A 298 -16.10 -4.35 15.12
N LEU A 299 -15.78 -5.60 15.41
CA LEU A 299 -16.04 -6.77 14.57
C LEU A 299 -17.11 -7.64 15.26
N PRO A 300 -17.76 -8.58 14.54
CA PRO A 300 -18.68 -9.53 15.14
C PRO A 300 -18.09 -10.32 16.33
N THR A 301 -16.78 -10.55 16.30
CA THR A 301 -16.06 -11.40 17.26
C THR A 301 -15.27 -10.64 18.31
N ALA A 302 -15.07 -9.33 18.14
CA ALA A 302 -14.14 -8.57 18.98
C ALA A 302 -14.33 -7.05 18.87
N VAL A 303 -13.92 -6.34 19.91
CA VAL A 303 -13.85 -4.87 19.95
C VAL A 303 -12.42 -4.43 20.23
N VAL A 304 -11.84 -3.62 19.37
CA VAL A 304 -10.49 -3.07 19.50
C VAL A 304 -10.56 -1.56 19.65
N GLU A 305 -9.93 -1.00 20.67
CA GLU A 305 -9.86 0.43 20.93
C GLU A 305 -8.42 0.90 20.83
N ILE A 306 -8.16 1.95 20.06
CA ILE A 306 -6.89 2.67 20.01
C ILE A 306 -7.12 4.04 20.66
N ASN A 307 -6.44 4.31 21.77
CA ASN A 307 -6.58 5.60 22.45
C ASN A 307 -5.63 6.68 21.89
N LYS A 308 -5.75 7.91 22.38
CA LYS A 308 -4.90 9.06 21.98
C LYS A 308 -3.40 8.89 22.22
N GLU A 309 -3.00 8.01 23.14
CA GLU A 309 -1.60 7.68 23.38
C GLU A 309 -1.13 6.46 22.58
N ASN A 310 -1.93 5.98 21.61
CA ASN A 310 -1.71 4.76 20.85
C ASN A 310 -1.74 3.45 21.68
N HIS A 311 -2.32 3.46 22.87
CA HIS A 311 -2.55 2.25 23.64
C HIS A 311 -3.75 1.49 23.09
N VAL A 312 -3.59 0.16 22.98
CA VAL A 312 -4.61 -0.74 22.47
C VAL A 312 -5.35 -1.43 23.61
N ARG A 313 -6.67 -1.53 23.52
CA ARG A 313 -7.48 -2.44 24.34
C ARG A 313 -8.28 -3.36 23.44
N VAL A 314 -8.42 -4.61 23.87
CA VAL A 314 -9.22 -5.62 23.18
C VAL A 314 -10.27 -6.13 24.15
N ASP A 315 -11.54 -6.11 23.72
CA ASP A 315 -12.73 -6.53 24.47
C ASP A 315 -12.85 -5.90 25.86
N GLY A 316 -12.63 -4.58 25.94
CA GLY A 316 -12.79 -3.82 27.18
C GLY A 316 -11.74 -4.14 28.24
N SER A 317 -10.55 -4.62 27.84
CA SER A 317 -9.45 -4.90 28.76
C SER A 317 -9.11 -3.67 29.63
N LYS A 318 -9.03 -3.85 30.96
CA LYS A 318 -8.72 -2.74 31.88
C LYS A 318 -7.33 -2.17 31.67
N GLN A 319 -6.38 -3.04 31.33
CA GLN A 319 -5.00 -2.69 31.02
C GLN A 319 -4.77 -2.71 29.50
N PRO A 320 -3.82 -1.94 28.98
CA PRO A 320 -3.41 -2.05 27.59
C PRO A 320 -3.09 -3.52 27.23
N THR A 321 -3.61 -3.95 26.08
CA THR A 321 -3.22 -5.19 25.43
C THR A 321 -1.83 -4.96 24.84
N GLU A 322 -0.88 -5.82 25.21
CA GLU A 322 0.46 -5.72 24.63
C GLU A 322 0.46 -6.23 23.19
N LEU A 323 1.30 -5.61 22.38
CA LEU A 323 1.52 -5.95 20.98
C LEU A 323 2.85 -6.70 20.85
N PRO A 324 3.02 -7.57 19.83
CA PRO A 324 2.02 -7.97 18.84
C PRO A 324 0.87 -8.77 19.47
N TYR A 325 -0.33 -8.63 18.94
CA TYR A 325 -1.51 -9.41 19.35
C TYR A 325 -2.12 -10.11 18.14
N GLN A 326 -2.38 -11.41 18.25
CA GLN A 326 -3.07 -12.16 17.20
C GLN A 326 -4.08 -13.13 17.81
N SER A 327 -5.25 -13.23 17.17
CA SER A 327 -6.28 -14.20 17.53
C SER A 327 -6.93 -14.73 16.26
N GLU A 328 -6.76 -16.03 16.02
CA GLU A 328 -7.39 -16.70 14.87
C GLU A 328 -8.91 -16.77 15.01
N GLU A 329 -9.39 -17.08 16.21
CA GLU A 329 -10.82 -17.13 16.53
C GLU A 329 -11.50 -15.78 16.30
N LYS A 330 -10.84 -14.69 16.68
CA LYS A 330 -11.37 -13.33 16.52
C LYS A 330 -11.05 -12.71 15.18
N ASN A 331 -10.29 -13.39 14.32
CA ASN A 331 -9.88 -12.89 13.02
C ASN A 331 -9.12 -11.54 13.06
N ILE A 332 -8.24 -11.33 14.05
CA ILE A 332 -7.53 -10.06 14.24
C ILE A 332 -6.03 -10.29 14.40
N THR A 333 -5.24 -9.42 13.76
CA THR A 333 -3.83 -9.21 14.05
C THR A 333 -3.60 -7.72 14.33
N ILE A 334 -2.85 -7.41 15.39
CA ILE A 334 -2.51 -6.04 15.80
C ILE A 334 -1.00 -5.94 16.01
N LEU A 335 -0.39 -4.97 15.32
CA LEU A 335 1.05 -4.73 15.35
C LEU A 335 1.34 -3.27 15.70
N ARG A 336 2.48 -3.04 16.35
CA ARG A 336 3.05 -1.70 16.55
C ARG A 336 4.19 -1.51 15.56
N GLN A 337 4.14 -0.47 14.74
CA GLN A 337 5.18 -0.12 13.76
C GLN A 337 5.57 1.34 13.93
N GLY A 338 6.64 1.56 14.70
CA GLY A 338 7.03 2.91 15.12
C GLY A 338 5.88 3.61 15.87
N PRO A 339 5.37 4.75 15.37
CA PRO A 339 4.26 5.45 15.97
C PRO A 339 2.88 4.88 15.61
N TYR A 340 2.77 3.99 14.62
CA TYR A 340 1.50 3.44 14.17
C TYR A 340 1.09 2.19 14.94
N VAL A 341 -0.21 2.11 15.24
CA VAL A 341 -0.90 0.85 15.53
C VAL A 341 -1.57 0.38 14.24
N ASN A 342 -1.29 -0.85 13.84
CA ASN A 342 -1.89 -1.49 12.66
C ASN A 342 -2.81 -2.61 13.12
N ILE A 343 -4.10 -2.50 12.82
CA ILE A 343 -5.09 -3.56 12.98
C ILE A 343 -5.37 -4.15 11.60
N THR A 344 -5.31 -5.46 11.45
CA THR A 344 -5.66 -6.17 10.21
C THR A 344 -6.57 -7.35 10.51
N THR A 345 -7.51 -7.60 9.59
CA THR A 345 -8.51 -8.69 9.67
C THR A 345 -8.46 -9.53 8.40
N ARG A 346 -8.79 -10.82 8.44
CA ARG A 346 -8.87 -11.64 7.19
C ARG A 346 -10.06 -11.24 6.32
N ASP A 347 -11.04 -10.54 6.88
CA ASP A 347 -12.21 -10.02 6.15
C ASP A 347 -11.88 -8.76 5.33
N GLY A 348 -10.61 -8.37 5.26
CA GLY A 348 -10.13 -7.32 4.36
C GLY A 348 -10.27 -5.91 4.92
N VAL A 349 -10.44 -5.74 6.24
CA VAL A 349 -10.42 -4.44 6.92
C VAL A 349 -9.06 -4.23 7.58
N SER A 350 -8.49 -3.04 7.36
CA SER A 350 -7.20 -2.61 7.93
C SER A 350 -7.30 -1.18 8.45
N VAL A 351 -6.77 -0.94 9.64
CA VAL A 351 -6.66 0.40 10.25
C VAL A 351 -5.22 0.63 10.67
N ARG A 352 -4.57 1.64 10.09
CA ARG A 352 -3.23 2.10 10.46
C ARG A 352 -3.34 3.48 11.05
N CYS A 353 -3.06 3.63 12.34
CA CYS A 353 -3.38 4.85 13.07
C CYS A 353 -2.22 5.29 13.96
N ASP A 354 -1.83 6.55 13.82
CA ASP A 354 -1.03 7.27 14.80
C ASP A 354 -1.92 8.35 15.41
N ALA A 355 -2.53 7.99 16.55
CA ALA A 355 -3.45 8.84 17.26
C ALA A 355 -2.78 10.10 17.86
N ILE A 356 -1.45 10.06 18.09
CA ILE A 356 -0.69 11.21 18.60
C ILE A 356 -0.55 12.27 17.52
N SER A 357 -0.25 11.86 16.28
CA SER A 357 -0.20 12.75 15.11
C SER A 357 -1.58 13.01 14.49
N GLU A 358 -2.66 12.51 15.11
CA GLU A 358 -4.05 12.65 14.66
C GLU A 358 -4.26 12.15 13.21
N ILE A 359 -3.54 11.12 12.76
CA ILE A 359 -3.64 10.58 11.40
C ILE A 359 -3.93 9.08 11.39
N CYS A 360 -5.01 8.67 10.73
CA CYS A 360 -5.40 7.28 10.61
C CYS A 360 -5.86 6.98 9.18
N VAL A 361 -5.32 5.90 8.64
CA VAL A 361 -5.56 5.38 7.29
C VAL A 361 -6.36 4.10 7.41
N TYR A 362 -7.52 4.08 6.76
CA TYR A 362 -8.43 2.94 6.74
C TYR A 362 -8.37 2.31 5.37
N ASN A 363 -8.23 0.99 5.30
CA ASN A 363 -8.30 0.24 4.07
C ASN A 363 -9.39 -0.84 4.19
N ILE A 364 -10.20 -0.95 3.15
CA ILE A 364 -11.22 -2.00 3.03
C ILE A 364 -11.06 -2.72 1.69
N SER A 365 -11.31 -4.02 1.71
CA SER A 365 -11.30 -4.80 0.48
C SER A 365 -12.37 -4.32 -0.48
N GLY A 366 -12.11 -4.47 -1.78
CA GLY A 366 -13.10 -4.21 -2.83
C GLY A 366 -14.46 -4.87 -2.58
N TRP A 367 -14.52 -6.01 -1.88
CA TRP A 367 -15.78 -6.70 -1.55
C TRP A 367 -16.80 -5.85 -0.78
N TYR A 368 -16.35 -4.75 -0.16
CA TYR A 368 -17.21 -3.77 0.51
C TYR A 368 -17.72 -2.64 -0.41
N HIS A 369 -17.54 -2.76 -1.73
CA HIS A 369 -18.01 -1.77 -2.69
C HIS A 369 -19.52 -1.57 -2.57
N ASN A 370 -19.93 -0.30 -2.38
CA ASN A 370 -21.31 0.11 -2.12
C ASN A 370 -21.98 -0.59 -0.92
N LYS A 371 -21.19 -1.13 0.01
CA LYS A 371 -21.65 -1.77 1.26
C LYS A 371 -21.32 -0.97 2.52
N THR A 372 -20.68 0.18 2.38
CA THR A 372 -20.30 1.01 3.53
C THR A 372 -21.20 2.23 3.70
N LEU A 373 -21.48 2.57 4.96
CA LEU A 373 -22.09 3.84 5.35
C LEU A 373 -21.38 4.41 6.58
N GLY A 374 -21.31 5.72 6.68
CA GLY A 374 -20.60 6.42 7.74
C GLY A 374 -19.94 7.69 7.22
N LEU A 375 -19.25 8.41 8.11
CA LEU A 375 -18.49 9.62 7.75
C LEU A 375 -17.42 9.39 6.67
N LEU A 376 -16.94 8.16 6.47
CA LEU A 376 -15.99 7.82 5.42
C LEU A 376 -16.64 7.60 4.04
N GLY A 377 -17.96 7.69 3.91
CA GLY A 377 -18.67 7.66 2.61
C GLY A 377 -19.24 6.31 2.19
N THR A 378 -19.76 6.24 0.96
CA THR A 378 -20.53 5.12 0.41
C THR A 378 -19.70 4.04 -0.29
N ASN A 379 -18.48 4.38 -0.70
CA ASN A 379 -17.59 3.47 -1.42
C ASN A 379 -18.22 2.95 -2.73
N ASP A 380 -18.92 3.80 -3.47
CA ASP A 380 -19.62 3.48 -4.72
C ASP A 380 -19.00 4.15 -5.96
N ASN A 381 -17.81 4.77 -5.82
CA ASN A 381 -17.13 5.58 -6.83
C ASN A 381 -17.86 6.89 -7.19
N GLU A 382 -18.80 7.33 -6.37
CA GLU A 382 -19.56 8.54 -6.64
C GLU A 382 -19.41 9.53 -5.46
N PRO A 383 -18.47 10.48 -5.52
CA PRO A 383 -18.28 11.46 -4.45
C PRO A 383 -19.56 12.28 -4.13
N ALA A 384 -20.50 12.38 -5.07
CA ALA A 384 -21.77 13.05 -4.85
C ALA A 384 -22.69 12.32 -3.87
N THR A 385 -22.57 10.99 -3.71
CA THR A 385 -23.38 10.15 -2.82
C THR A 385 -22.74 9.90 -1.46
N ASP A 386 -21.51 10.32 -1.24
CA ASP A 386 -20.79 10.14 0.04
C ASP A 386 -21.53 10.70 1.26
N PHE A 387 -22.36 11.73 1.09
CA PHE A 387 -23.17 12.31 2.17
C PHE A 387 -24.54 11.62 2.34
N ARG A 388 -24.61 10.33 2.00
CA ARG A 388 -25.78 9.48 2.24
C ARG A 388 -25.98 9.30 3.74
N ARG A 389 -27.17 9.62 4.23
CA ARG A 389 -27.59 9.46 5.62
C ARG A 389 -28.03 8.01 5.89
N PRO A 390 -28.14 7.58 7.17
CA PRO A 390 -28.60 6.22 7.51
C PRO A 390 -30.01 5.87 7.01
N ASP A 391 -30.86 6.86 6.73
CA ASP A 391 -32.20 6.67 6.14
C ASP A 391 -32.17 6.45 4.61
N GLY A 392 -30.98 6.40 4.01
CA GLY A 392 -30.77 6.22 2.58
C GLY A 392 -30.87 7.51 1.75
N SER A 393 -31.31 8.62 2.33
CA SER A 393 -31.38 9.90 1.63
C SER A 393 -30.01 10.59 1.58
N ASN A 394 -29.75 11.34 0.52
CA ASN A 394 -28.52 12.10 0.36
C ASN A 394 -28.74 13.57 0.76
N THR A 395 -27.77 14.18 1.45
CA THR A 395 -27.81 15.61 1.78
C THR A 395 -26.60 16.34 1.17
N THR A 396 -26.77 17.63 0.88
CA THR A 396 -25.66 18.50 0.48
C THR A 396 -25.06 19.26 1.67
N ARG A 397 -25.64 19.11 2.85
CA ARG A 397 -25.27 19.82 4.08
C ARG A 397 -24.40 18.95 4.98
N GLU A 398 -23.16 19.38 5.20
CA GLU A 398 -22.18 18.69 6.06
C GLU A 398 -22.68 18.51 7.50
N ASP A 399 -23.33 19.53 8.07
CA ASP A 399 -23.84 19.47 9.44
C ASP A 399 -24.97 18.46 9.61
N GLU A 400 -25.89 18.37 8.65
CA GLU A 400 -26.93 17.34 8.64
C GLU A 400 -26.35 15.93 8.51
N PHE A 401 -25.37 15.77 7.63
CA PHE A 401 -24.67 14.51 7.42
C PHE A 401 -23.93 14.05 8.68
N ILE A 402 -23.11 14.92 9.28
CA ILE A 402 -22.33 14.61 10.49
C ILE A 402 -23.25 14.24 11.65
N ASN A 403 -24.31 15.02 11.86
CA ASN A 403 -25.30 14.73 12.91
C ASN A 403 -26.03 13.40 12.70
N ALA A 404 -26.22 12.96 11.45
CA ALA A 404 -26.91 11.70 11.17
C ALA A 404 -26.10 10.47 11.62
N TYR A 405 -24.78 10.60 11.74
CA TYR A 405 -23.87 9.54 12.18
C TYR A 405 -23.37 9.69 13.62
N GLU A 406 -23.90 10.66 14.36
CA GLU A 406 -23.67 10.83 15.81
C GLU A 406 -24.58 9.86 16.59
N VAL A 407 -23.98 8.96 17.39
CA VAL A 407 -24.72 7.84 18.00
C VAL A 407 -25.05 8.03 19.48
N THR A 408 -24.49 9.02 20.17
CA THR A 408 -24.77 9.25 21.60
C THR A 408 -26.08 9.99 21.84
N LYS A 409 -26.60 10.68 20.82
CA LYS A 409 -27.89 11.38 20.83
C LYS A 409 -27.98 12.44 21.94
N THR A 410 -26.84 12.95 22.40
CA THR A 410 -26.81 14.01 23.40
C THR A 410 -26.92 15.37 22.72
N LYS A 411 -27.64 16.31 23.33
CA LYS A 411 -27.81 17.67 22.77
C LYS A 411 -26.47 18.41 22.60
N ASN A 412 -25.44 18.01 23.35
CA ASN A 412 -24.11 18.64 23.31
C ASN A 412 -23.25 18.14 22.14
N CYS A 413 -23.66 17.06 21.46
CA CYS A 413 -22.98 16.53 20.27
C CYS A 413 -23.57 17.02 18.96
N LYS A 414 -24.70 17.72 19.01
CA LYS A 414 -25.34 18.26 17.80
C LYS A 414 -24.51 19.41 17.22
N VAL A 415 -24.08 19.23 15.98
CA VAL A 415 -23.47 20.25 15.13
C VAL A 415 -24.56 21.18 14.63
N ASP A 416 -24.43 22.48 14.85
CA ASP A 416 -25.39 23.47 14.33
C ASP A 416 -24.62 24.48 13.46
N SER A 417 -24.96 24.53 12.17
CA SER A 417 -24.35 25.43 11.19
C SER A 417 -24.48 26.91 11.55
N GLU A 418 -25.57 27.33 12.19
CA GLU A 418 -25.82 28.73 12.54
C GLU A 418 -25.07 29.12 13.82
N LEU A 419 -24.96 28.22 14.80
CA LEU A 419 -24.18 28.43 16.03
C LEU A 419 -22.67 28.43 15.81
N ASN A 420 -22.19 27.70 14.81
CA ASN A 420 -20.77 27.62 14.46
C ASN A 420 -20.25 28.92 13.81
N ILE A 421 -21.10 29.62 13.06
CA ILE A 421 -20.86 30.97 12.54
C ILE A 421 -21.09 32.04 13.63
N ALA A 422 -22.14 31.91 14.45
CA ALA A 422 -22.54 32.93 15.42
C ALA A 422 -21.78 32.93 16.78
N LYS A 423 -21.11 31.83 17.17
CA LYS A 423 -20.31 31.74 18.41
C LYS A 423 -18.80 31.77 18.20
N GLY A 424 -18.34 32.05 16.99
CA GLY A 424 -16.91 32.08 16.67
C GLY A 424 -16.14 30.80 17.02
N LYS A 425 -16.83 29.66 17.10
CA LYS A 425 -16.20 28.34 17.28
C LYS A 425 -15.69 27.76 15.95
N PHE A 426 -16.16 28.26 14.82
CA PHE A 426 -15.59 28.00 13.48
C PHE A 426 -14.85 29.22 12.88
N ALA A 427 -14.95 30.39 13.49
CA ALA A 427 -14.16 31.57 13.15
C ALA A 427 -13.91 32.38 14.43
N ALA A 428 -12.69 32.35 14.97
CA ALA A 428 -12.18 33.23 16.01
C ALA A 428 -13.12 33.52 17.21
N LYS A 429 -12.69 33.15 18.42
CA LYS A 429 -12.88 34.09 19.52
C LYS A 429 -12.29 35.42 19.04
N THR A 430 -13.16 36.39 18.83
CA THR A 430 -12.87 37.78 18.49
C THR A 430 -11.59 38.26 19.19
N ASP A 431 -10.60 38.63 18.36
CA ASP A 431 -9.36 39.44 18.63
C ASP A 431 -8.06 38.91 17.98
N CYS A 432 -8.10 37.90 17.09
CA CYS A 432 -6.89 37.47 16.38
C CYS A 432 -7.14 37.32 14.87
N TYR A 433 -6.32 38.00 14.07
CA TYR A 433 -6.22 37.85 12.62
C TYR A 433 -4.89 37.20 12.30
N ILE A 434 -4.93 35.99 11.72
CA ILE A 434 -3.74 35.31 11.21
C ILE A 434 -3.87 35.30 9.68
N PRO A 435 -2.92 35.91 8.93
CA PRO A 435 -2.95 35.85 7.48
C PRO A 435 -2.78 34.41 7.00
N GLU A 436 -3.36 34.12 5.84
CA GLU A 436 -3.17 32.83 5.17
C GLU A 436 -1.69 32.55 4.92
N SER A 437 -1.26 31.30 5.13
CA SER A 437 0.10 30.92 4.79
C SER A 437 0.27 30.83 3.26
N PRO A 438 1.21 31.58 2.64
CA PRO A 438 1.51 31.44 1.22
C PRO A 438 2.04 30.04 0.86
N LYS A 439 2.49 29.28 1.87
CA LYS A 439 2.97 27.90 1.71
C LYS A 439 1.88 26.96 1.19
N CYS A 440 0.61 27.24 1.48
CA CYS A 440 -0.51 26.45 0.95
C CYS A 440 -0.58 26.53 -0.58
N ASP A 441 -0.34 27.72 -1.16
CA ASP A 441 -0.29 27.89 -2.62
C ASP A 441 0.99 27.29 -3.22
N GLU A 442 2.13 27.46 -2.55
CA GLU A 442 3.40 26.87 -2.99
C GLU A 442 3.32 25.34 -3.12
N LEU A 443 2.69 24.69 -2.13
CA LEU A 443 2.60 23.23 -2.03
C LEU A 443 1.48 22.64 -2.88
N PHE A 444 0.32 23.29 -2.99
CA PHE A 444 -0.87 22.68 -3.59
C PHE A 444 -1.40 23.39 -4.84
N ASP A 445 -0.88 24.56 -5.26
CA ASP A 445 -1.29 25.13 -6.55
C ASP A 445 -0.80 24.22 -7.68
N ARG A 446 -1.76 23.67 -8.44
CA ARG A 446 -1.51 22.79 -9.59
C ARG A 446 -0.60 23.41 -10.65
N ARG A 447 -0.54 24.75 -10.72
CA ARG A 447 0.31 25.51 -11.64
C ARG A 447 1.73 25.72 -11.12
N SER A 448 1.96 25.50 -9.82
CA SER A 448 3.30 25.61 -9.22
C SER A 448 4.22 24.51 -9.77
N TYR A 449 5.22 24.91 -10.55
CA TYR A 449 6.28 24.00 -10.99
C TYR A 449 7.28 23.67 -9.88
N ALA A 450 7.34 24.50 -8.84
CA ALA A 450 8.22 24.33 -7.68
C ALA A 450 7.58 23.47 -6.56
N SER A 451 6.31 23.10 -6.68
CA SER A 451 5.67 22.26 -5.67
C SER A 451 6.35 20.90 -5.56
N LYS A 452 6.72 20.52 -4.33
CA LYS A 452 7.26 19.20 -3.99
C LYS A 452 6.23 18.07 -4.14
N PHE A 453 4.94 18.40 -4.25
CA PHE A 453 3.83 17.46 -4.38
C PHE A 453 3.34 17.27 -5.82
N ARG A 454 3.96 17.96 -6.78
CA ARG A 454 3.56 17.99 -8.18
C ARG A 454 3.44 16.61 -8.82
N SER A 455 4.28 15.65 -8.44
CA SER A 455 4.24 14.28 -8.95
C SER A 455 2.91 13.56 -8.64
N CYS A 456 2.19 13.99 -7.60
CA CYS A 456 0.93 13.39 -7.19
C CYS A 456 -0.32 14.13 -7.71
N PHE A 457 -0.19 15.37 -8.23
CA PHE A 457 -1.35 16.17 -8.67
C PHE A 457 -2.23 15.53 -9.77
N GLN A 458 -1.71 14.52 -10.47
CA GLN A 458 -2.47 13.75 -11.45
C GLN A 458 -3.27 12.59 -10.82
N ALA A 459 -2.82 12.08 -9.67
CA ALA A 459 -3.41 10.93 -8.99
C ALA A 459 -4.35 11.35 -7.84
N VAL A 460 -4.08 12.49 -7.21
CA VAL A 460 -4.91 13.09 -6.16
C VAL A 460 -5.09 14.57 -6.50
N ASP A 461 -6.32 15.07 -6.43
CA ASP A 461 -6.59 16.49 -6.69
C ASP A 461 -6.07 17.35 -5.52
N PRO A 462 -5.14 18.29 -5.75
CA PRO A 462 -4.57 19.08 -4.66
C PRO A 462 -5.48 20.23 -4.20
N GLU A 463 -6.50 20.62 -4.99
CA GLU A 463 -7.31 21.82 -4.68
C GLU A 463 -8.11 21.71 -3.37
N PRO A 464 -8.76 20.58 -3.02
CA PRO A 464 -9.41 20.44 -1.73
C PRO A 464 -8.43 20.59 -0.55
N PHE A 465 -7.24 20.01 -0.66
CA PHE A 465 -6.19 20.10 0.37
C PHE A 465 -5.62 21.52 0.46
N ARG A 466 -5.48 22.21 -0.66
CA ARG A 466 -5.11 23.63 -0.70
C ARG A 466 -6.09 24.46 0.12
N GLN A 467 -7.39 24.26 -0.09
CA GLN A 467 -8.43 25.00 0.64
C GLN A 467 -8.43 24.66 2.13
N ALA A 468 -8.28 23.39 2.50
CA ALA A 468 -8.11 22.95 3.88
C ALA A 468 -6.92 23.64 4.55
N CYS A 469 -5.74 23.64 3.91
CA CYS A 469 -4.54 24.32 4.39
C CYS A 469 -4.77 25.82 4.61
N LYS A 470 -5.42 26.51 3.66
CA LYS A 470 -5.74 27.94 3.76
C LYS A 470 -6.72 28.24 4.90
N ARG A 471 -7.72 27.38 5.11
CA ARG A 471 -8.66 27.51 6.24
C ARG A 471 -7.95 27.31 7.57
N ASP A 472 -7.14 26.27 7.68
CA ASP A 472 -6.51 25.89 8.94
C ASP A 472 -5.39 26.85 9.36
N SER A 473 -4.62 27.38 8.41
CA SER A 473 -3.60 28.40 8.68
C SER A 473 -4.15 29.71 9.27
N LYS A 474 -5.46 29.96 9.14
CA LYS A 474 -6.14 31.15 9.69
C LYS A 474 -6.70 30.94 11.10
N ARG A 475 -6.65 29.72 11.66
CA ARG A 475 -7.32 29.38 12.93
C ARG A 475 -6.51 29.79 14.14
N CYS A 476 -7.07 30.69 14.95
CA CYS A 476 -6.43 31.22 16.17
C CYS A 476 -6.27 30.20 17.30
N ASN A 477 -7.08 29.14 17.32
CA ASN A 477 -7.03 28.10 18.37
C ASN A 477 -5.94 27.04 18.10
N LEU A 478 -5.43 26.96 16.87
CA LEU A 478 -4.25 26.19 16.55
C LEU A 478 -3.06 27.07 16.93
N LYS A 479 -2.52 26.85 18.14
CA LYS A 479 -1.44 27.67 18.73
C LYS A 479 -0.18 27.78 17.85
N GLU A 480 -0.11 27.05 16.73
CA GLU A 480 1.01 27.04 15.79
C GLU A 480 0.51 26.84 14.34
N PRO A 481 0.59 27.87 13.46
CA PRO A 481 0.28 27.76 12.02
C PRO A 481 1.07 26.65 11.30
N LYS A 482 2.23 26.28 11.87
CA LYS A 482 3.04 25.13 11.49
C LYS A 482 2.27 23.82 11.61
N LYS A 483 1.63 23.55 12.76
CA LYS A 483 0.87 22.31 13.01
C LYS A 483 -0.26 22.12 11.98
N SER A 484 -0.97 23.19 11.61
CA SER A 484 -2.02 23.13 10.58
C SER A 484 -1.49 22.69 9.21
N ILE A 485 -0.37 23.26 8.75
CA ILE A 485 0.22 22.90 7.46
C ILE A 485 0.65 21.43 7.51
N CYS A 486 1.33 21.01 8.58
CA CYS A 486 1.86 19.65 8.72
C CYS A 486 0.78 18.58 8.75
N THR A 487 -0.36 18.89 9.36
CA THR A 487 -1.50 17.96 9.42
C THR A 487 -2.09 17.74 8.03
N VAL A 488 -2.33 18.83 7.28
CA VAL A 488 -2.88 18.74 5.91
C VAL A 488 -1.90 18.10 4.93
N THR A 489 -0.61 18.42 5.04
CA THR A 489 0.42 17.79 4.19
C THR A 489 0.59 16.31 4.52
N ALA A 490 0.54 15.91 5.79
CA ALA A 490 0.55 14.49 6.18
C ALA A 490 -0.64 13.73 5.57
N GLY A 491 -1.85 14.30 5.63
CA GLY A 491 -3.03 13.72 4.97
C GLY A 491 -2.87 13.58 3.46
N TYR A 492 -2.33 14.59 2.79
CA TYR A 492 -2.06 14.53 1.35
C TYR A 492 -1.00 13.49 0.97
N ILE A 493 0.08 13.41 1.76
CA ILE A 493 1.12 12.39 1.56
C ILE A 493 0.54 11.00 1.71
N ALA A 494 -0.26 10.75 2.74
CA ALA A 494 -0.93 9.46 2.93
C ALA A 494 -1.89 9.13 1.77
N ALA A 495 -2.61 10.12 1.21
CA ALA A 495 -3.46 9.93 0.03
C ALA A 495 -2.63 9.56 -1.22
N CYS A 496 -1.47 10.19 -1.40
CA CYS A 496 -0.56 9.87 -2.49
C CYS A 496 0.11 8.50 -2.33
N GLU A 497 0.50 8.14 -1.10
CA GLU A 497 1.04 6.82 -0.77
C GLU A 497 0.02 5.71 -1.10
N ALA A 498 -1.27 5.95 -0.86
CA ALA A 498 -2.35 5.03 -1.25
C ALA A 498 -2.46 4.85 -2.77
N LYS A 499 -1.98 5.81 -3.57
CA LYS A 499 -1.85 5.71 -5.04
C LYS A 499 -0.48 5.17 -5.48
N GLY A 500 0.36 4.72 -4.54
CA GLY A 500 1.72 4.23 -4.81
C GLY A 500 2.75 5.32 -5.06
N ILE A 501 2.42 6.59 -4.78
CA ILE A 501 3.31 7.75 -5.00
C ILE A 501 3.92 8.16 -3.67
N GLN A 502 5.23 7.99 -3.54
CA GLN A 502 5.97 8.38 -2.34
C GLN A 502 6.31 9.87 -2.40
N LEU A 503 5.89 10.61 -1.38
CA LEU A 503 6.18 12.03 -1.19
C LEU A 503 6.93 12.25 0.11
N GLN A 504 7.72 13.31 0.19
CA GLN A 504 8.39 13.70 1.42
C GLN A 504 7.59 14.79 2.14
N GLN A 505 7.58 14.71 3.46
CA GLN A 505 7.01 15.74 4.32
C GLN A 505 7.75 17.08 4.20
N GLU A 506 6.99 18.17 4.34
CA GLU A 506 7.54 19.53 4.25
C GLU A 506 8.62 19.76 5.32
N GLU A 507 9.69 20.49 4.96
CA GLU A 507 10.86 20.68 5.83
C GLU A 507 10.51 21.29 7.18
N VAL A 508 9.58 22.25 7.20
CA VAL A 508 9.12 22.89 8.43
C VAL A 508 8.40 21.91 9.36
N CYS A 509 7.82 20.83 8.82
CA CYS A 509 7.12 19.81 9.59
C CYS A 509 8.06 18.73 10.11
N ALA A 510 9.21 18.59 9.45
CA ALA A 510 10.31 17.74 9.86
C ALA A 510 11.31 18.45 10.79
N SER A 511 10.94 19.59 11.38
CA SER A 511 11.82 20.32 12.29
C SER A 511 11.88 19.67 13.67
N CYS A 512 13.05 19.70 14.29
CA CYS A 512 13.30 19.21 15.64
C CYS A 512 13.12 20.31 16.70
N GLU A 513 13.63 20.06 17.91
CA GLU A 513 13.74 21.07 18.98
C GLU A 513 14.35 22.39 18.48
N ASP A 514 13.93 23.51 19.06
CA ASP A 514 14.40 24.87 18.70
C ASP A 514 14.27 25.19 17.20
N ASP A 515 13.23 24.65 16.55
CA ASP A 515 12.94 24.81 15.12
C ASP A 515 14.07 24.39 14.17
N LYS A 516 14.95 23.48 14.60
CA LYS A 516 16.06 22.97 13.79
C LYS A 516 15.56 22.18 12.59
N LEU A 517 15.94 22.59 11.37
CA LEU A 517 15.52 21.92 10.14
C LEU A 517 16.30 20.63 9.88
N PRO A 518 15.76 19.69 9.09
CA PRO A 518 16.47 18.48 8.69
C PRO A 518 17.86 18.76 8.14
N GLY A 519 18.87 18.04 8.65
CA GLY A 519 20.28 18.20 8.28
C GLY A 519 21.04 19.21 9.13
N GLU A 520 20.37 20.12 9.87
CA GLU A 520 21.05 20.98 10.83
C GLU A 520 21.68 20.18 11.96
N ARG A 521 22.85 20.63 12.40
CA ARG A 521 23.63 20.00 13.46
C ARG A 521 23.84 20.94 14.63
N TRP A 522 23.72 20.43 15.85
CA TRP A 522 24.01 21.17 17.07
C TRP A 522 24.63 20.27 18.12
N ASN A 523 25.20 20.86 19.16
CA ASN A 523 25.81 20.11 20.24
C ASN A 523 24.91 20.16 21.48
N ARG A 524 24.71 19.00 22.11
CA ARG A 524 24.05 18.87 23.42
C ARG A 524 25.02 18.27 24.43
N ARG A 525 24.75 18.53 25.71
CA ARG A 525 25.44 17.80 26.79
C ARG A 525 24.81 16.43 26.92
N ALA A 526 25.64 15.41 27.08
CA ALA A 526 25.13 14.09 27.44
C ALA A 526 24.46 14.15 28.83
N ALA A 527 23.37 13.41 28.99
CA ALA A 527 22.74 13.22 30.29
C ALA A 527 23.06 11.83 30.82
N ARG A 528 23.09 11.68 32.15
CA ARG A 528 23.26 10.37 32.80
C ARG A 528 21.96 9.54 32.74
N LYS A 529 21.48 9.31 31.51
CA LYS A 529 20.34 8.47 31.15
C LYS A 529 20.83 7.32 30.28
N ALA A 530 20.10 6.21 30.25
CA ALA A 530 20.44 5.08 29.39
C ALA A 530 19.19 4.45 28.78
N ASP A 531 19.32 4.00 27.55
CA ASP A 531 18.28 3.30 26.80
C ASP A 531 18.83 1.96 26.33
N VAL A 532 18.13 0.89 26.69
CA VAL A 532 18.54 -0.49 26.48
C VAL A 532 17.47 -1.20 25.67
N VAL A 533 17.78 -1.68 24.47
CA VAL A 533 16.82 -2.47 23.67
C VAL A 533 17.28 -3.92 23.63
N PHE A 534 16.42 -4.84 24.05
CA PHE A 534 16.65 -6.28 23.89
C PHE A 534 16.15 -6.70 22.51
N VAL A 535 16.95 -7.49 21.79
CA VAL A 535 16.56 -8.16 20.55
C VAL A 535 16.57 -9.65 20.83
N VAL A 536 15.42 -10.33 20.78
CA VAL A 536 15.26 -11.68 21.32
C VAL A 536 14.75 -12.65 20.26
N SER A 537 15.46 -13.76 20.07
CA SER A 537 14.97 -14.90 19.27
C SER A 537 13.82 -15.61 19.99
N GLU A 538 12.67 -15.69 19.32
CA GLU A 538 11.47 -16.40 19.73
C GLU A 538 11.42 -17.84 19.20
N SER A 539 12.58 -18.41 18.90
CA SER A 539 12.69 -19.81 18.47
C SER A 539 12.40 -20.78 19.62
N ARG A 540 11.81 -21.93 19.27
CA ARG A 540 11.56 -23.03 20.22
C ARG A 540 12.86 -23.54 20.84
N LYS A 541 13.97 -23.56 20.08
CA LYS A 541 15.31 -23.92 20.57
C LYS A 541 15.74 -23.13 21.80
N MET A 542 15.37 -21.84 21.84
CA MET A 542 15.71 -20.95 22.95
C MET A 542 15.00 -21.40 24.24
N LYS A 543 13.72 -21.76 24.15
CA LYS A 543 12.97 -22.33 25.28
C LYS A 543 13.43 -23.75 25.65
N ASP A 544 13.59 -24.64 24.67
CA ASP A 544 13.95 -26.05 24.89
C ASP A 544 15.30 -26.20 25.61
N ARG A 545 16.28 -25.35 25.28
CA ARG A 545 17.62 -25.41 25.86
C ARG A 545 17.75 -24.67 27.19
N TYR A 546 16.96 -23.62 27.42
CA TYR A 546 17.18 -22.65 28.49
C TYR A 546 16.01 -22.45 29.46
N GLY A 547 14.89 -23.13 29.23
CA GLY A 547 13.76 -23.22 30.15
C GLY A 547 12.84 -21.99 30.10
N LYS A 548 13.18 -20.93 30.85
CA LYS A 548 12.34 -19.74 31.02
C LYS A 548 13.04 -18.41 30.68
N PRO A 549 13.44 -18.22 29.41
CA PRO A 549 14.26 -17.10 28.98
C PRO A 549 13.79 -15.72 29.48
N GLU A 550 12.49 -15.49 29.51
CA GLU A 550 11.85 -14.28 30.00
C GLU A 550 12.23 -13.93 31.45
N GLU A 551 12.39 -14.92 32.33
CA GLU A 551 12.84 -14.72 33.71
C GLU A 551 14.32 -14.33 33.78
N GLN A 552 15.18 -14.92 32.94
CA GLN A 552 16.59 -14.57 32.90
C GLN A 552 16.82 -13.17 32.29
N LEU A 553 16.05 -12.80 31.26
CA LEU A 553 16.07 -11.46 30.66
C LEU A 553 15.65 -10.39 31.67
N LEU A 554 14.61 -10.65 32.47
CA LEU A 554 14.19 -9.72 33.53
C LEU A 554 15.28 -9.54 34.60
N ARG A 555 15.93 -10.63 35.03
CA ARG A 555 17.06 -10.57 36.00
C ARG A 555 18.24 -9.79 35.45
N LEU A 556 18.55 -9.94 34.15
CA LEU A 556 19.59 -9.15 33.51
C LEU A 556 19.22 -7.68 33.46
N ALA A 557 18.00 -7.32 33.05
CA ALA A 557 17.57 -5.94 33.02
C ALA A 557 17.67 -5.27 34.40
N GLN A 558 17.26 -5.97 35.46
CA GLN A 558 17.41 -5.52 36.85
C GLN A 558 18.89 -5.34 37.24
N ALA A 559 19.76 -6.25 36.82
CA ALA A 559 21.20 -6.13 37.07
C ALA A 559 21.83 -4.95 36.31
N VAL A 560 21.40 -4.70 35.06
CA VAL A 560 21.82 -3.57 34.23
C VAL A 560 21.40 -2.25 34.86
N GLU A 561 20.12 -2.09 35.21
CA GLU A 561 19.62 -0.87 35.86
C GLU A 561 20.39 -0.61 37.16
N LYS A 562 20.52 -1.61 38.03
CA LYS A 562 21.24 -1.48 39.30
C LYS A 562 22.71 -1.08 39.12
N ASN A 563 23.42 -1.65 38.15
CA ASN A 563 24.82 -1.29 37.88
C ASN A 563 24.95 0.11 37.29
N LEU A 564 24.02 0.52 36.44
CA LEU A 564 23.98 1.88 35.89
C LEU A 564 23.67 2.90 37.00
N GLU A 565 22.75 2.63 37.90
CA GLU A 565 22.45 3.48 39.05
C GLU A 565 23.66 3.66 39.97
N GLN A 566 24.38 2.57 40.28
CA GLN A 566 25.65 2.63 41.03
C GLN A 566 26.69 3.51 40.33
N ASN A 567 26.61 3.56 39.00
CA ASN A 567 27.42 4.39 38.12
C ASN A 567 26.83 5.79 37.84
N LYS A 568 25.86 6.21 38.67
CA LYS A 568 25.21 7.53 38.71
C LYS A 568 24.26 7.83 37.53
N PHE A 569 23.82 6.82 36.79
CA PHE A 569 22.68 6.98 35.89
C PHE A 569 21.40 7.15 36.72
N LYS A 570 20.45 7.96 36.23
CA LYS A 570 19.25 8.35 36.99
C LYS A 570 17.93 7.96 36.33
N ASP A 571 17.99 7.41 35.12
CA ASP A 571 16.82 7.18 34.28
C ASP A 571 17.21 6.17 33.19
N VAL A 572 16.76 4.92 33.37
CA VAL A 572 17.06 3.80 32.47
C VAL A 572 15.76 3.26 31.91
N GLU A 573 15.66 3.22 30.58
CA GLU A 573 14.50 2.68 29.88
C GLU A 573 14.88 1.46 29.05
N PHE A 574 13.93 0.53 28.94
CA PHE A 574 14.06 -0.74 28.26
C PHE A 574 13.00 -0.87 27.16
N GLY A 575 13.41 -1.41 26.01
CA GLY A 575 12.55 -1.80 24.90
C GLY A 575 12.80 -3.24 24.47
N ILE A 576 11.86 -3.84 23.75
CA ILE A 576 11.93 -5.25 23.34
C ILE A 576 11.58 -5.40 21.86
N VAL A 577 12.52 -5.91 21.08
CA VAL A 577 12.30 -6.42 19.73
C VAL A 577 12.43 -7.93 19.77
N ALA A 578 11.56 -8.62 19.05
CA ALA A 578 11.62 -10.07 18.91
C ALA A 578 11.48 -10.49 17.45
N PHE A 579 11.89 -11.72 17.15
CA PHE A 579 11.90 -12.30 15.81
C PHE A 579 11.99 -13.82 15.86
N GLY A 580 11.64 -14.50 14.77
CA GLY A 580 11.84 -15.93 14.62
C GLY A 580 10.90 -16.77 15.49
N GLY A 581 9.75 -16.21 15.89
CA GLY A 581 8.64 -16.93 16.52
C GLY A 581 7.71 -17.57 15.51
N LYS A 582 6.43 -17.69 15.86
CA LYS A 582 5.37 -18.27 15.01
C LYS A 582 4.30 -17.23 14.67
N ASP A 583 3.70 -17.34 13.48
CA ASP A 583 2.60 -16.48 13.02
C ASP A 583 2.97 -14.99 13.08
N VAL A 584 2.25 -14.15 13.84
CA VAL A 584 2.58 -12.71 14.00
C VAL A 584 3.97 -12.48 14.60
N HIS A 585 4.51 -13.48 15.32
CA HIS A 585 5.84 -13.42 15.93
C HIS A 585 6.98 -13.86 15.00
N ARG A 586 6.69 -14.28 13.76
CA ARG A 586 7.72 -14.77 12.83
C ARG A 586 8.66 -13.67 12.39
N GLU A 587 8.13 -12.62 11.76
CA GLU A 587 8.90 -11.48 11.27
C GLU A 587 9.39 -10.59 12.43
N PRO A 588 10.39 -9.72 12.23
CA PRO A 588 10.84 -8.83 13.29
C PRO A 588 9.73 -7.87 13.72
N HIS A 589 9.48 -7.81 15.02
CA HIS A 589 8.39 -7.02 15.58
C HIS A 589 8.78 -6.45 16.94
N VAL A 590 8.04 -5.42 17.37
CA VAL A 590 8.24 -4.79 18.68
C VAL A 590 7.24 -5.34 19.68
N HIS A 591 7.70 -5.56 20.90
CA HIS A 591 6.84 -5.81 22.05
C HIS A 591 6.58 -4.50 22.79
N THR A 592 5.31 -4.19 23.02
CA THR A 592 4.97 -3.05 23.90
C THR A 592 5.09 -3.45 25.37
N ILE A 593 5.27 -2.44 26.21
CA ILE A 593 5.34 -2.55 27.67
C ILE A 593 4.34 -1.55 28.24
N LYS A 594 3.20 -2.04 28.73
CA LYS A 594 2.04 -1.21 29.11
C LYS A 594 1.57 -0.31 27.97
N GLY A 595 1.61 -0.82 26.74
CA GLY A 595 1.22 -0.09 25.53
C GLY A 595 2.27 0.87 24.97
N GLU A 596 3.43 1.04 25.61
CA GLU A 596 4.51 1.93 25.14
C GLU A 596 5.72 1.13 24.63
N LEU A 597 6.60 1.75 23.85
CA LEU A 597 7.80 1.11 23.30
C LEU A 597 8.97 1.02 24.30
N MET A 598 9.07 1.99 25.21
CA MET A 598 10.17 2.13 26.17
C MET A 598 9.60 2.35 27.58
N LYS A 599 10.06 1.56 28.55
CA LYS A 599 9.65 1.69 29.97
C LYS A 599 10.78 1.33 30.92
N GLN A 600 10.67 1.77 32.17
CA GLN A 600 11.58 1.37 33.24
C GLN A 600 11.46 -0.12 33.57
N VAL A 601 12.51 -0.70 34.19
CA VAL A 601 12.56 -2.16 34.46
C VAL A 601 11.39 -2.65 35.31
N SER A 602 10.84 -1.78 36.16
CA SER A 602 9.70 -2.10 37.04
C SER A 602 8.46 -2.57 36.28
N GLN A 603 8.33 -2.20 35.00
CA GLN A 603 7.20 -2.57 34.14
C GLN A 603 7.59 -3.62 33.08
N LEU A 604 8.89 -3.88 32.89
CA LEU A 604 9.42 -4.72 31.81
C LEU A 604 8.90 -6.15 31.84
N GLN A 605 8.59 -6.68 33.04
CA GLN A 605 8.01 -8.01 33.20
C GLN A 605 6.76 -8.21 32.33
N ARG A 606 5.95 -7.16 32.15
CA ARG A 606 4.72 -7.20 31.36
C ARG A 606 5.00 -7.46 29.88
N GLY A 607 6.01 -6.82 29.30
CA GLY A 607 6.39 -7.06 27.89
C GLY A 607 7.10 -8.41 27.71
N LEU A 608 8.01 -8.76 28.62
CA LEU A 608 8.76 -10.03 28.55
C LEU A 608 7.86 -11.27 28.66
N SER A 609 6.76 -11.19 29.42
CA SER A 609 5.81 -12.30 29.51
C SER A 609 5.03 -12.57 28.23
N GLU A 610 5.05 -11.64 27.28
CA GLU A 610 4.35 -11.77 26.00
C GLU A 610 5.20 -12.40 24.90
N LEU A 611 6.48 -12.67 25.18
CA LEU A 611 7.33 -13.44 24.27
C LEU A 611 6.77 -14.86 24.07
N ARG A 612 6.85 -15.37 22.83
CA ARG A 612 6.31 -16.65 22.35
C ARG A 612 7.39 -17.47 21.66
N PHE A 613 8.08 -18.30 22.44
CA PHE A 613 9.17 -19.17 21.98
C PHE A 613 8.67 -20.42 21.22
N GLU A 614 8.04 -20.22 20.06
CA GLU A 614 7.37 -21.27 19.29
C GLU A 614 7.91 -21.47 17.87
N GLY A 615 8.83 -20.61 17.42
CA GLY A 615 9.35 -20.67 16.05
C GLY A 615 10.22 -21.91 15.78
N GLU A 616 9.97 -22.57 14.66
CA GLU A 616 10.68 -23.80 14.27
C GLU A 616 11.78 -23.53 13.23
N GLU A 617 11.63 -22.47 12.44
CA GLU A 617 12.59 -22.11 11.39
C GLU A 617 13.73 -21.25 11.95
N PRO A 618 14.99 -21.51 11.53
CA PRO A 618 16.09 -20.64 11.88
C PRO A 618 15.92 -19.29 11.18
N MET A 619 16.07 -18.21 11.93
CA MET A 619 16.02 -16.85 11.44
C MET A 619 17.15 -16.07 12.09
N GLU A 620 17.82 -15.20 11.32
CA GLU A 620 18.90 -14.36 11.84
C GLU A 620 18.35 -13.01 12.36
N ALA A 621 19.07 -12.40 13.30
CA ALA A 621 18.63 -11.19 13.98
C ALA A 621 18.82 -9.89 13.18
N PHE A 622 19.37 -9.90 11.96
CA PHE A 622 19.78 -8.64 11.28
C PHE A 622 18.62 -7.68 11.02
N GLU A 623 17.50 -8.16 10.51
CA GLU A 623 16.31 -7.31 10.31
C GLU A 623 15.73 -6.85 11.66
N ALA A 624 15.84 -7.67 12.71
CA ALA A 624 15.45 -7.29 14.06
C ALA A 624 16.39 -6.23 14.67
N ILE A 625 17.70 -6.30 14.39
CA ILE A 625 18.69 -5.28 14.77
C ILE A 625 18.42 -3.99 14.01
N LYS A 626 18.10 -4.07 12.71
CA LYS A 626 17.71 -2.92 11.89
C LYS A 626 16.46 -2.25 12.48
N LEU A 627 15.42 -3.02 12.79
CA LEU A 627 14.22 -2.53 13.48
C LEU A 627 14.56 -1.91 14.85
N ALA A 628 15.37 -2.57 15.67
CA ALA A 628 15.80 -2.07 16.98
C ALA A 628 16.57 -0.75 16.88
N SER A 629 17.33 -0.53 15.80
CA SER A 629 18.05 0.73 15.57
C SER A 629 17.12 1.93 15.31
N THR A 630 15.85 1.67 14.97
CA THR A 630 14.81 2.69 14.75
C THR A 630 13.99 3.03 15.99
N TYR A 631 14.28 2.40 17.14
CA TYR A 631 13.61 2.70 18.40
C TYR A 631 13.73 4.18 18.78
N PRO A 632 12.77 4.69 19.58
CA PRO A 632 12.76 6.08 20.03
C PRO A 632 13.82 6.35 21.12
N PHE A 633 15.09 6.11 20.81
CA PHE A 633 16.21 6.40 21.69
C PHE A 633 16.30 7.90 21.99
N ARG A 634 16.37 8.23 23.28
CA ARG A 634 16.49 9.60 23.77
C ARG A 634 17.83 10.19 23.32
N ALA A 635 17.75 11.40 22.78
CA ALA A 635 18.87 12.11 22.17
C ALA A 635 20.10 12.20 23.08
N GLU A 636 19.90 12.57 24.35
CA GLU A 636 20.97 12.75 25.34
C GLU A 636 21.44 11.47 26.05
N ALA A 637 20.73 10.35 25.91
CA ALA A 637 20.97 9.11 26.66
C ALA A 637 22.12 8.29 26.05
N ALA A 638 22.74 7.46 26.89
CA ALA A 638 23.62 6.38 26.43
C ALA A 638 22.77 5.25 25.83
N LYS A 639 23.19 4.67 24.70
CA LYS A 639 22.34 3.73 23.95
C LYS A 639 23.02 2.39 23.76
N THR A 640 22.30 1.30 24.03
CA THR A 640 22.77 -0.05 23.73
C THR A 640 21.66 -0.96 23.25
N ILE A 641 22.02 -1.88 22.35
CA ILE A 641 21.21 -3.02 21.95
C ILE A 641 21.89 -4.28 22.50
N ILE A 642 21.11 -5.20 23.09
CA ILE A 642 21.58 -6.52 23.52
C ILE A 642 20.80 -7.58 22.77
N VAL A 643 21.49 -8.32 21.90
CA VAL A 643 20.92 -9.37 21.06
C VAL A 643 21.02 -10.72 21.76
N PHE A 644 19.95 -11.49 21.77
CA PHE A 644 19.85 -12.85 22.28
C PHE A 644 19.43 -13.77 21.14
N ASP A 645 20.37 -14.58 20.65
CA ASP A 645 20.16 -15.44 19.49
C ASP A 645 20.80 -16.82 19.72
N VAL A 646 20.14 -17.88 19.27
CA VAL A 646 20.64 -19.25 19.37
C VAL A 646 21.43 -19.70 18.15
N GLU A 647 21.44 -18.93 17.06
CA GLU A 647 22.14 -19.26 15.82
C GLU A 647 23.46 -18.48 15.67
N GLU A 648 24.50 -19.14 15.13
CA GLU A 648 25.77 -18.49 14.77
C GLU A 648 25.66 -17.99 13.32
N SER A 649 25.56 -16.68 13.11
CA SER A 649 25.34 -16.10 11.77
C SER A 649 26.51 -16.37 10.81
N LEU A 650 26.18 -16.79 9.58
CA LEU A 650 27.16 -17.16 8.55
C LEU A 650 27.33 -16.09 7.46
N TYR A 651 26.29 -15.36 7.04
CA TYR A 651 26.44 -14.26 6.06
C TYR A 651 25.15 -13.43 5.86
N TYR A 652 25.25 -12.10 6.03
CA TYR A 652 24.25 -11.10 5.64
C TYR A 652 24.88 -10.04 4.72
N GLU A 653 24.17 -9.69 3.64
CA GLU A 653 24.64 -8.81 2.56
C GLU A 653 24.74 -7.34 3.02
N ASP A 654 23.74 -6.84 3.74
CA ASP A 654 23.61 -5.41 4.10
C ASP A 654 24.22 -5.05 5.46
N LEU A 655 25.25 -5.80 5.89
CA LEU A 655 25.89 -5.58 7.19
C LEU A 655 26.47 -4.16 7.34
N ALA A 656 26.92 -3.56 6.23
CA ALA A 656 27.49 -2.21 6.21
C ALA A 656 26.45 -1.14 6.57
N GLU A 657 25.19 -1.30 6.13
CA GLU A 657 24.10 -0.39 6.44
C GLU A 657 23.83 -0.40 7.95
N ILE A 658 23.73 -1.59 8.55
CA ILE A 658 23.51 -1.74 10.00
C ILE A 658 24.65 -1.10 10.80
N VAL A 659 25.91 -1.34 10.39
CA VAL A 659 27.08 -0.72 11.03
C VAL A 659 26.98 0.80 11.02
N ASP A 660 26.66 1.37 9.85
CA ASP A 660 26.59 2.83 9.67
C ASP A 660 25.49 3.44 10.55
N VAL A 661 24.30 2.83 10.58
CA VAL A 661 23.19 3.30 11.42
C VAL A 661 23.53 3.24 12.91
N LEU A 662 24.15 2.15 13.38
CA LEU A 662 24.53 2.00 14.79
C LEU A 662 25.62 3.01 15.20
N ASP A 663 26.64 3.19 14.36
CA ASP A 663 27.75 4.12 14.62
C ASP A 663 27.28 5.59 14.61
N GLN A 664 26.49 5.97 13.59
CA GLN A 664 25.93 7.31 13.47
C GLN A 664 25.00 7.71 14.62
N ASN A 665 24.52 6.75 15.41
CA ASN A 665 23.68 6.99 16.58
C ASN A 665 24.37 6.66 17.91
N SER A 666 25.65 6.27 17.87
CA SER A 666 26.43 5.81 19.03
C SER A 666 25.72 4.72 19.84
N ILE A 667 25.11 3.76 19.13
CA ILE A 667 24.45 2.60 19.73
C ILE A 667 25.49 1.49 19.86
N THR A 668 25.77 1.10 21.11
CA THR A 668 26.67 -0.01 21.40
C THR A 668 25.93 -1.35 21.29
N MET A 669 26.46 -2.30 20.51
CA MET A 669 25.80 -3.59 20.30
C MET A 669 26.48 -4.71 21.08
N ASN A 670 25.75 -5.35 21.97
CA ASN A 670 26.16 -6.55 22.69
C ASN A 670 25.42 -7.77 22.15
N VAL A 671 26.07 -8.92 22.09
CA VAL A 671 25.46 -10.16 21.57
C VAL A 671 25.66 -11.28 22.56
N VAL A 672 24.58 -11.99 22.88
CA VAL A 672 24.56 -13.18 23.71
C VAL A 672 24.08 -14.31 22.81
N SER A 673 25.01 -15.20 22.42
CA SER A 673 24.71 -16.25 21.45
C SER A 673 25.53 -17.52 21.67
N ASP A 674 25.26 -18.54 20.88
CA ASP A 674 25.94 -19.83 20.91
C ASP A 674 27.29 -19.72 20.21
N TYR A 675 28.36 -19.57 20.99
CA TYR A 675 29.72 -19.52 20.49
C TYR A 675 30.49 -20.76 20.91
N ALA A 676 30.48 -21.81 20.08
CA ALA A 676 31.12 -23.09 20.38
C ALA A 676 32.61 -22.96 20.75
N LYS A 677 33.31 -21.96 20.18
CA LYS A 677 34.71 -21.66 20.52
C LYS A 677 34.86 -21.13 21.95
N ILE A 678 33.96 -20.28 22.41
CA ILE A 678 33.96 -19.75 23.78
C ILE A 678 33.68 -20.88 24.76
N ASP A 679 32.67 -21.71 24.49
CA ASP A 679 32.28 -22.82 25.37
C ASP A 679 33.40 -23.87 25.51
N ARG A 680 34.12 -24.16 24.42
CA ARG A 680 35.29 -25.07 24.43
C ARG A 680 36.45 -24.53 25.26
N ILE A 681 36.70 -23.22 25.22
CA ILE A 681 37.77 -22.59 26.02
C ILE A 681 37.37 -22.54 27.49
N SER A 682 36.10 -22.21 27.77
CA SER A 682 35.54 -22.10 29.11
C SER A 682 35.68 -23.42 29.90
N LYS A 683 35.39 -24.56 29.28
CA LYS A 683 35.54 -25.90 29.88
C LYS A 683 36.97 -26.29 30.29
N LYS A 684 38.00 -25.61 29.78
CA LYS A 684 39.41 -25.99 29.97
C LYS A 684 40.14 -25.15 31.03
N LYS A 685 39.52 -24.11 31.58
CA LYS A 685 40.16 -23.17 32.52
C LYS A 685 39.54 -23.23 33.90
N SER A 686 40.34 -22.90 34.92
CA SER A 686 39.87 -22.77 36.31
C SER A 686 38.87 -21.62 36.49
N ASN A 687 38.96 -20.57 35.65
CA ASN A 687 38.01 -19.47 35.58
C ASN A 687 37.28 -19.54 34.23
N PRO A 688 35.96 -19.82 34.20
CA PRO A 688 35.16 -19.89 32.98
C PRO A 688 35.25 -18.60 32.16
N VAL A 689 35.41 -18.74 30.84
CA VAL A 689 35.28 -17.60 29.91
C VAL A 689 33.81 -17.38 29.62
N VAL A 690 33.31 -16.19 29.93
CA VAL A 690 31.88 -15.83 29.82
C VAL A 690 31.62 -15.02 28.55
N GLY A 691 32.61 -14.24 28.12
CA GLY A 691 32.49 -13.38 26.94
C GLY A 691 33.82 -12.84 26.44
N LEU A 692 33.75 -12.12 25.33
CA LEU A 692 34.89 -11.48 24.68
C LEU A 692 34.51 -10.02 24.35
N THR A 693 35.48 -9.14 24.54
CA THR A 693 35.38 -7.71 24.22
C THR A 693 36.42 -7.35 23.17
N GLY A 694 36.32 -6.15 22.59
CA GLY A 694 37.40 -5.61 21.74
C GLY A 694 38.77 -5.50 22.44
N LYS A 695 38.80 -5.53 23.78
CA LYS A 695 40.01 -5.35 24.61
C LYS A 695 40.56 -6.65 25.21
N GLY A 696 39.81 -7.75 25.16
CA GLY A 696 40.23 -9.01 25.78
C GLY A 696 39.06 -9.90 26.23
N VAL A 697 39.36 -10.81 27.14
CA VAL A 697 38.47 -11.88 27.60
C VAL A 697 37.74 -11.47 28.88
N VAL A 698 36.46 -11.84 29.00
CA VAL A 698 35.67 -11.68 30.22
C VAL A 698 35.61 -13.02 30.96
N LEU A 699 36.07 -13.04 32.21
CA LEU A 699 36.18 -14.23 33.04
C LEU A 699 35.17 -14.19 34.19
N GLN A 700 34.68 -15.35 34.60
CA GLN A 700 33.94 -15.52 35.85
C GLN A 700 34.93 -15.70 37.00
N GLU A 701 34.99 -14.76 37.96
CA GLU A 701 35.79 -14.89 39.19
C GLU A 701 34.93 -15.38 40.37
N ASP A 702 35.51 -16.26 41.20
CA ASP A 702 34.82 -16.89 42.33
C ASP A 702 34.55 -15.95 43.54
N LYS A 703 33.32 -16.04 44.06
CA LYS A 703 32.82 -15.71 45.41
C LYS A 703 32.81 -14.26 45.92
N LYS A 704 33.22 -13.23 45.17
CA LYS A 704 33.07 -11.82 45.61
C LYS A 704 32.50 -10.84 44.57
N GLY A 705 32.02 -11.31 43.41
CA GLY A 705 31.18 -10.53 42.51
C GLY A 705 31.79 -9.21 42.00
N LYS A 706 33.11 -9.18 41.75
CA LYS A 706 33.76 -8.05 41.06
C LYS A 706 34.36 -8.57 39.76
N SER A 707 33.78 -8.23 38.60
CA SER A 707 34.38 -8.54 37.31
C SER A 707 35.58 -7.61 37.11
N LYS A 708 36.80 -8.08 37.41
CA LYS A 708 37.97 -7.38 36.91
C LYS A 708 38.20 -7.87 35.49
N SER A 709 38.01 -7.00 34.49
CA SER A 709 38.47 -7.21 33.10
C SER A 709 40.02 -7.19 33.05
N LYS A 710 40.68 -8.01 33.86
CA LYS A 710 42.13 -8.10 33.91
C LYS A 710 42.55 -9.28 33.05
N TYR A 711 43.52 -9.03 32.19
CA TYR A 711 44.24 -9.99 31.33
C TYR A 711 43.70 -10.13 29.90
N ALA A 712 44.32 -9.34 29.03
CA ALA A 712 44.43 -9.56 27.59
C ALA A 712 45.28 -10.81 27.31
N GLU A 713 44.73 -12.01 27.46
CA GLU A 713 45.23 -13.11 26.63
C GLU A 713 44.72 -12.90 25.21
N LYS A 714 45.62 -13.00 24.22
CA LYS A 714 45.30 -12.94 22.77
C LYS A 714 44.45 -14.15 22.35
N ILE A 715 43.22 -14.25 22.83
CA ILE A 715 42.24 -15.18 22.28
C ILE A 715 41.73 -14.57 20.98
N SER A 716 41.97 -15.23 19.85
CA SER A 716 41.40 -14.80 18.58
C SER A 716 39.87 -14.88 18.66
N LEU A 717 39.20 -13.77 18.37
CA LEU A 717 37.74 -13.71 18.31
C LEU A 717 37.21 -14.79 17.34
N PRO A 718 36.04 -15.39 17.61
CA PRO A 718 35.33 -16.19 16.61
C PRO A 718 35.12 -15.38 15.33
N ALA A 719 35.13 -16.05 14.17
CA ALA A 719 34.63 -15.44 12.95
C ALA A 719 33.11 -15.34 13.04
N GLY A 720 32.51 -14.34 12.39
CA GLY A 720 31.05 -14.15 12.41
C GLY A 720 30.67 -12.69 12.33
N GLN A 721 29.52 -12.41 11.71
CA GLN A 721 29.09 -11.03 11.47
C GLN A 721 28.61 -10.32 12.74
N TYR A 722 27.98 -11.04 13.67
CA TYR A 722 27.69 -10.52 15.02
C TYR A 722 28.94 -10.05 15.76
N VAL A 723 30.04 -10.81 15.66
CA VAL A 723 31.32 -10.45 16.27
C VAL A 723 31.87 -9.17 15.64
N LYS A 724 31.75 -9.03 14.32
CA LYS A 724 32.16 -7.82 13.60
C LYS A 724 31.34 -6.61 14.08
N LEU A 725 30.02 -6.71 14.14
CA LEU A 725 29.14 -5.64 14.60
C LEU A 725 29.42 -5.23 16.06
N ALA A 726 29.50 -6.21 16.96
CA ALA A 726 29.80 -5.94 18.37
C ALA A 726 31.15 -5.25 18.53
N LYS A 727 32.17 -5.68 17.77
CA LYS A 727 33.49 -5.05 17.79
C LYS A 727 33.47 -3.63 17.25
N THR A 728 32.81 -3.39 16.11
CA THR A 728 32.76 -2.08 15.46
C THR A 728 32.06 -1.04 16.34
N THR A 729 31.00 -1.44 17.05
CA THR A 729 30.22 -0.56 17.94
C THR A 729 30.82 -0.43 19.35
N GLY A 730 31.97 -1.05 19.62
CA GLY A 730 32.63 -1.05 20.93
C GLY A 730 31.95 -1.93 22.00
N GLY A 731 31.03 -2.80 21.58
CA GLY A 731 30.32 -3.74 22.44
C GLY A 731 31.07 -5.04 22.69
N SER A 732 30.34 -6.10 23.05
CA SER A 732 30.90 -7.38 23.48
C SER A 732 30.02 -8.56 23.09
N ILE A 733 30.64 -9.74 23.01
CA ILE A 733 29.95 -11.01 22.76
C ILE A 733 30.02 -11.90 24.00
N PHE A 734 28.95 -12.63 24.30
CA PHE A 734 28.82 -13.49 25.46
C PHE A 734 28.24 -14.85 25.06
N SER A 735 28.63 -15.91 25.79
CA SER A 735 28.08 -17.25 25.60
C SER A 735 26.68 -17.34 26.21
N LEU A 736 25.70 -17.71 25.38
CA LEU A 736 24.31 -17.92 25.79
C LEU A 736 24.18 -19.06 26.79
N ASP A 737 24.94 -20.15 26.61
CA ASP A 737 25.04 -21.24 27.58
C ASP A 737 25.49 -20.73 28.95
N THR A 738 26.50 -19.86 28.99
CA THR A 738 26.98 -19.30 30.26
C THR A 738 25.97 -18.34 30.88
N PHE A 739 25.22 -17.59 30.05
CA PHE A 739 24.22 -16.65 30.52
C PHE A 739 22.97 -17.34 31.07
N LEU A 740 22.36 -18.25 30.31
CA LEU A 740 21.05 -18.83 30.63
C LEU A 740 21.14 -20.11 31.49
N LYS A 741 22.25 -20.87 31.44
CA LYS A 741 22.49 -22.04 32.30
C LYS A 741 23.39 -21.74 33.51
N GLY A 742 24.14 -20.63 33.47
CA GLY A 742 25.08 -20.23 34.52
C GLY A 742 24.43 -19.47 35.67
N HIS A 743 25.02 -19.60 36.85
CA HIS A 743 24.61 -19.02 38.14
C HIS A 743 24.28 -17.51 38.08
N ARG A 744 23.58 -16.99 39.12
CA ARG A 744 23.19 -15.56 39.30
C ARG A 744 24.27 -14.52 38.91
N ASP A 745 25.54 -14.92 38.90
CA ASP A 745 26.69 -14.08 38.59
C ASP A 745 26.81 -13.69 37.10
N SER A 746 26.26 -14.45 36.15
CA SER A 746 26.39 -14.13 34.71
C SER A 746 25.69 -12.81 34.34
N SER A 747 24.49 -12.57 34.90
CA SER A 747 23.79 -11.27 34.74
C SER A 747 24.61 -10.11 35.30
N ALA A 748 25.31 -10.33 36.43
CA ALA A 748 26.18 -9.32 37.03
C ALA A 748 27.34 -8.96 36.09
N ILE A 749 28.00 -9.96 35.49
CA ILE A 749 29.11 -9.76 34.56
C ILE A 749 28.67 -8.98 33.32
N ILE A 750 27.58 -9.38 32.67
CA ILE A 750 27.06 -8.66 31.48
C ILE A 750 26.67 -7.23 31.87
N SER A 751 25.99 -7.05 32.99
CA SER A 751 25.58 -5.72 33.45
C SER A 751 26.74 -4.77 33.78
N GLU A 752 27.82 -5.29 34.36
CA GLU A 752 29.05 -4.53 34.63
C GLU A 752 29.69 -4.10 33.29
N GLN A 753 29.80 -5.02 32.34
CA GLN A 753 30.37 -4.74 31.02
C GLN A 753 29.54 -3.71 30.24
N VAL A 754 28.20 -3.83 30.24
CA VAL A 754 27.31 -2.85 29.62
C VAL A 754 27.47 -1.48 30.26
N SER A 755 27.52 -1.42 31.60
CA SER A 755 27.75 -0.15 32.32
C SER A 755 29.09 0.50 31.92
N GLU A 756 30.18 -0.26 31.89
CA GLU A 756 31.50 0.25 31.47
C GLU A 756 31.51 0.80 30.04
N GLN A 757 30.81 0.13 29.11
CA GLN A 757 30.71 0.57 27.71
C GLN A 757 29.91 1.86 27.55
N LEU A 758 28.88 2.06 28.39
CA LEU A 758 28.02 3.25 28.33
C LEU A 758 28.61 4.47 29.03
N GLN A 759 29.51 4.28 30.00
CA GLN A 759 30.11 5.38 30.77
C GLN A 759 30.77 6.49 29.91
N PRO A 760 31.58 6.18 28.88
CA PRO A 760 32.16 7.19 27.99
C PRO A 760 31.11 8.10 27.33
N GLN A 761 29.90 7.60 27.08
CA GLN A 761 28.84 8.37 26.40
C GLN A 761 28.23 9.47 27.29
N VAL A 762 28.44 9.43 28.60
CA VAL A 762 27.76 10.31 29.59
C VAL A 762 28.69 10.94 30.63
N GLN A 763 30.00 10.98 30.35
CA GLN A 763 30.96 11.67 31.21
C GLN A 763 30.64 13.17 31.30
N SER A 764 31.12 13.84 32.35
CA SER A 764 30.79 15.26 32.61
C SER A 764 31.21 16.22 31.49
N SER A 765 32.22 15.85 30.71
CA SER A 765 32.68 16.57 29.52
C SER A 765 32.09 16.05 28.21
N ALA A 766 31.32 14.95 28.24
CA ALA A 766 30.81 14.31 27.04
C ALA A 766 29.80 15.23 26.34
N LYS A 767 30.07 15.49 25.06
CA LYS A 767 29.17 16.22 24.16
C LYS A 767 28.59 15.23 23.17
N LYS A 768 27.35 15.47 22.78
CA LYS A 768 26.70 14.76 21.68
C LYS A 768 26.49 15.73 20.53
N GLN A 769 26.89 15.33 19.33
CA GLN A 769 26.52 16.00 18.09
C GLN A 769 25.17 15.46 17.68
N CYS A 770 24.17 16.32 17.68
CA CYS A 770 22.83 16.03 17.24
C CYS A 770 22.64 16.51 15.80
N VAL A 771 21.80 15.79 15.07
CA VAL A 771 21.32 16.14 13.74
C VAL A 771 19.81 15.94 13.72
N CYS A 772 19.10 16.87 13.09
CA CYS A 772 17.68 16.70 12.86
C CYS A 772 17.49 15.82 11.63
N VAL A 773 16.69 14.76 11.75
CA VAL A 773 16.36 13.87 10.63
C VAL A 773 14.85 13.73 10.50
N ARG A 774 14.40 13.28 9.34
CA ARG A 774 12.99 12.91 9.14
C ARG A 774 12.72 11.57 9.81
N GLY A 775 11.68 11.53 10.64
CA GLY A 775 11.10 10.33 11.21
C GLY A 775 10.24 9.58 10.20
N ILE A 776 9.65 8.47 10.65
CA ILE A 776 8.81 7.60 9.83
C ILE A 776 7.53 8.33 9.37
N ASN A 777 7.05 9.30 10.15
CA ASN A 777 5.86 10.11 9.81
C ASN A 777 6.23 11.39 9.05
N GLY A 778 7.50 11.56 8.71
CA GLY A 778 8.04 12.81 8.22
C GLY A 778 8.16 13.91 9.28
N ASP A 779 7.94 13.58 10.55
CA ASP A 779 8.18 14.42 11.72
C ASP A 779 9.68 14.64 11.97
N GLY A 780 10.03 15.67 12.73
CA GLY A 780 11.42 15.95 13.07
C GLY A 780 11.91 15.10 14.24
N VAL A 781 12.85 14.20 13.98
CA VAL A 781 13.47 13.34 14.99
C VAL A 781 14.91 13.77 15.25
N THR A 782 15.23 14.01 16.51
CA THR A 782 16.60 14.35 16.92
C THR A 782 17.43 13.09 17.08
N LYS A 783 18.43 12.90 16.21
CA LYS A 783 19.42 11.81 16.33
C LYS A 783 20.76 12.38 16.78
N CYS A 784 21.33 11.81 17.84
CA CYS A 784 22.61 12.27 18.38
C CYS A 784 23.63 11.15 18.50
N ARG A 785 24.88 11.49 18.15
CA ARG A 785 26.09 10.69 18.35
C ARG A 785 27.02 11.34 19.38
N SER A 786 27.74 10.53 20.13
CA SER A 786 28.80 10.98 21.03
C SER A 786 29.98 11.56 20.24
N ILE A 787 30.58 12.64 20.74
CA ILE A 787 31.83 13.21 20.23
C ILE A 787 32.88 12.99 21.31
N TYR A 788 33.96 12.28 20.96
CA TYR A 788 35.05 11.94 21.88
C TYR A 788 36.28 12.81 21.65
#